data_AF-A0A1V3J0K0-F1
#
_entry.id   AF-A0A1V3J0K0-F1
#
_cell.length_a   1.000
_cell.length_b   1.000
_cell.length_c   1.000
_cell.angle_alpha   90.00
_cell.angle_beta   90.00
_cell.angle_gamma   90.00
#
_symmetry.space_group_name_H-M   'P 1'
#
loop_
_entity.id
_entity.type
_entity.pdbx_description
1 polymer ?
#
loop_
_entity_poly.entity_id
_entity_poly.type
_entity_poly.pdbx_seq_one_letter_code
_entity_poly.pdbx_strand_id
1 'polypeptide(L)'
;VKAAEDAEEAAEKALEDAKSDGVITPEEKKAVEDANAAVEAAKDAAQKALDNLPDSTGKETLQNRLDNVNPVEVPLVTPTEEAASAIITPVTTGNDKGQVKIQLPQEAGVAEITYTDENGNPQTVTVTGVAQPNGNIRWTGHDSIRNGVVTLPADDVKDGSTVTVKTTPAAANKTPSTTTAQAPVDKAVDDLVKAVEDAQKAAQDKLDSLGDPKVVSPEAVAELEKLNKAVDDAKAAANEALSNVDDASPEKAGLKEKVDSANGVEVPAVNDANSNGIPDNVDDLVKAAKDADQAAKDALKEAQKDGVINPTEKTELDAAQKAASDAKKAADEAVKGLPDSIEGKDTLQGTVDALDGIQVPPVNDENSNGVPDSVDDLVNAAKVAAEAAKDALDKANSDNSITPEEKKAIENANAAVEAAKDAAQKAIDSLPDGQGKTAAQAELDKAKPVDVPDVTMTAKITSYDDDIGDITGNFLSGTQTDDANPTLKGTATKPNSTVYLFEKDAGGHYVKFAEVQADADGNWTYDVPQEKTLTIKKHSFYASTESTIPESTVESFDITVVRGSSHTFSDASMKKVSMNGTTISSLGPLGNSFDNLAAVSVNRSAYDVMTSNGQGGFGSKPLSINQPTYLQTGLGDFNGDGLNDVMVATHAISYKRNPAVAGVTTYTATLPNYSPTTANITLISGPDENASRVTINHNGLPATGIAGVGDVNGDGLSDVVVLGPTTSNVYFGKPFNEGGNPDQTGLEFNKAEADVTAKAPRAAALGDFNNDGYADVVTNKGIFFGSKEGLNNSNVLIFSNEVDSVNSAGDVNGDGYADAIVVSPEQDRAYILFGGNSTTPVSFGTDSITGGNGGIIIKGKEGTFTDKTAVSGIGDLDGDGLGDYVIANETGGSFVLFGAPGNTTTTVDLENIGVHGFVIPESATKGLAIAGFSDFNGDGLVDFALLHSPATASTNPRAGSSTGDVLLNPGQVTIFSGHRELNVQPTITVENGEAQGTEFSDFIGGTSGADKVYGNGGADVIYTGFGNDTIVLNQSNLDALARTNSYEQDGRFARVDGGQGVDTLSFASDVTTIDFSKITNAGIGYMATGVGMSRISNIEVLDLDKGESAKTLKIGVQDVLDLNHQLKTFGQAKHQVKVLGDAQDKVDLIGGNWEEAGTVTDSGVTYKAYNQTGATYGAQLLVEEAVTVQIA
;
A
#
# COMPACT_ATOMS: atom_id res chain seq x y z
N VAL A 1 14.90 -33.28 52.45
CA VAL A 1 13.96 -34.02 51.58
C VAL A 1 14.77 -34.66 50.46
N LYS A 2 15.06 -34.01 49.31
CA LYS A 2 15.90 -34.66 48.27
C LYS A 2 17.25 -35.17 48.78
N ALA A 3 18.04 -34.37 49.49
CA ALA A 3 19.28 -34.83 50.14
C ALA A 3 19.13 -35.92 51.25
N ALA A 4 17.91 -36.36 51.57
CA ALA A 4 17.63 -37.52 52.43
C ALA A 4 17.12 -38.71 51.60
N GLU A 5 16.29 -38.47 50.57
CA GLU A 5 15.96 -39.44 49.51
C GLU A 5 17.25 -39.92 48.81
N ASP A 6 18.19 -39.01 48.48
CA ASP A 6 19.52 -39.29 47.93
C ASP A 6 20.39 -40.15 48.86
N ALA A 7 20.20 -40.00 50.18
CA ALA A 7 20.95 -40.74 51.19
C ALA A 7 20.36 -42.15 51.39
N GLU A 8 19.04 -42.30 51.28
CA GLU A 8 18.33 -43.57 51.26
C GLU A 8 18.68 -44.38 50.00
N GLU A 9 18.65 -43.76 48.81
CA GLU A 9 19.09 -44.36 47.55
C GLU A 9 20.57 -44.82 47.63
N ALA A 10 21.43 -44.03 48.28
CA ALA A 10 22.82 -44.43 48.56
C ALA A 10 22.95 -45.57 49.59
N ALA A 11 22.03 -45.69 50.56
CA ALA A 11 22.01 -46.77 51.54
C ALA A 11 21.43 -48.07 50.95
N GLU A 12 20.38 -47.99 50.12
CA GLU A 12 19.87 -49.10 49.31
C GLU A 12 20.98 -49.63 48.40
N LYS A 13 21.69 -48.75 47.69
CA LYS A 13 22.84 -49.15 46.88
C LYS A 13 23.95 -49.78 47.72
N ALA A 14 24.34 -49.19 48.85
CA ALA A 14 25.34 -49.79 49.73
C ALA A 14 24.94 -51.19 50.23
N LEU A 15 23.64 -51.44 50.42
CA LEU A 15 23.08 -52.72 50.79
C LEU A 15 23.01 -53.73 49.63
N GLU A 16 22.84 -53.27 48.39
CA GLU A 16 22.91 -54.12 47.19
C GLU A 16 24.36 -54.46 46.83
N ASP A 17 25.26 -53.47 46.84
CA ASP A 17 26.72 -53.68 46.70
C ASP A 17 27.20 -54.70 47.75
N ALA A 18 26.84 -54.54 49.03
CA ALA A 18 27.18 -55.47 50.11
C ALA A 18 26.55 -56.86 50.00
N LYS A 19 25.55 -57.06 49.13
CA LYS A 19 24.92 -58.38 48.85
C LYS A 19 25.40 -59.02 47.56
N SER A 20 26.16 -58.29 46.73
CA SER A 20 26.41 -58.60 45.33
C SER A 20 27.14 -59.93 45.10
N ASP A 21 28.10 -60.27 45.97
CA ASP A 21 28.86 -61.54 45.93
C ASP A 21 28.27 -62.65 46.81
N GLY A 22 27.28 -62.32 47.65
CA GLY A 22 26.66 -63.22 48.63
C GLY A 22 27.40 -63.40 49.95
N VAL A 23 28.48 -62.65 50.24
CA VAL A 23 29.32 -62.81 51.44
C VAL A 23 29.62 -61.47 52.13
N ILE A 24 28.64 -60.97 52.88
CA ILE A 24 28.76 -59.78 53.74
C ILE A 24 30.02 -59.83 54.62
N THR A 25 30.98 -58.92 54.42
CA THR A 25 32.14 -58.71 55.30
C THR A 25 31.83 -57.75 56.46
N PRO A 26 32.69 -57.67 57.50
CA PRO A 26 32.57 -56.64 58.55
C PRO A 26 32.64 -55.21 58.01
N GLU A 27 33.48 -54.99 57.00
CA GLU A 27 33.71 -53.71 56.32
C GLU A 27 32.47 -53.26 55.53
N GLU A 28 31.86 -54.14 54.73
CA GLU A 28 30.63 -53.83 53.98
C GLU A 28 29.43 -53.64 54.89
N LYS A 29 29.27 -54.49 55.93
CA LYS A 29 28.26 -54.25 56.96
C LYS A 29 28.44 -52.87 57.59
N LYS A 30 29.68 -52.46 57.87
CA LYS A 30 29.97 -51.13 58.41
C LYS A 30 29.65 -50.01 57.40
N ALA A 31 29.88 -50.22 56.10
CA ALA A 31 29.49 -49.26 55.07
C ALA A 31 27.97 -49.02 55.05
N VAL A 32 27.16 -50.09 55.17
CA VAL A 32 25.69 -49.97 55.29
C VAL A 32 25.28 -49.28 56.60
N GLU A 33 25.95 -49.56 57.73
CA GLU A 33 25.69 -48.87 59.01
C GLU A 33 26.03 -47.37 58.96
N ASP A 34 27.15 -47.00 58.34
CA ASP A 34 27.56 -45.60 58.18
C ASP A 34 26.66 -44.85 57.15
N ALA A 35 26.19 -45.53 56.10
CA ALA A 35 25.22 -44.99 55.15
C ALA A 35 23.86 -44.73 55.82
N ASN A 36 23.33 -45.68 56.59
CA ASN A 36 22.11 -45.50 57.38
C ASN A 36 22.23 -44.35 58.41
N ALA A 37 23.42 -44.16 59.00
CA ALA A 37 23.66 -43.00 59.87
C ALA A 37 23.61 -41.66 59.10
N ALA A 38 23.97 -41.66 57.81
CA ALA A 38 23.80 -40.50 56.94
C ALA A 38 22.33 -40.26 56.54
N VAL A 39 21.53 -41.31 56.32
CA VAL A 39 20.07 -41.20 56.10
C VAL A 39 19.41 -40.47 57.26
N GLU A 40 19.63 -40.93 58.49
CA GLU A 40 19.02 -40.32 59.69
C GLU A 40 19.52 -38.88 59.90
N ALA A 41 20.82 -38.61 59.72
CA ALA A 41 21.36 -37.24 59.83
C ALA A 41 20.77 -36.28 58.77
N ALA A 42 20.52 -36.78 57.55
CA ALA A 42 19.86 -36.02 56.49
C ALA A 42 18.36 -35.84 56.75
N LYS A 43 17.70 -36.84 57.35
CA LYS A 43 16.28 -36.79 57.74
C LYS A 43 16.05 -35.78 58.88
N ASP A 44 16.88 -35.80 59.92
CA ASP A 44 16.89 -34.81 61.01
C ASP A 44 17.12 -33.38 60.48
N ALA A 45 18.10 -33.20 59.59
CA ALA A 45 18.40 -31.90 58.99
C ALA A 45 17.25 -31.39 58.10
N ALA A 46 16.59 -32.28 57.37
CA ALA A 46 15.43 -31.98 56.55
C ALA A 46 14.19 -31.65 57.38
N GLN A 47 13.91 -32.41 58.45
CA GLN A 47 12.78 -32.15 59.34
C GLN A 47 12.92 -30.76 59.98
N LYS A 48 14.11 -30.48 60.52
CA LYS A 48 14.45 -29.18 61.11
C LYS A 48 14.34 -28.03 60.12
N ALA A 49 14.53 -28.26 58.81
CA ALA A 49 14.26 -27.26 57.78
C ALA A 49 12.74 -27.07 57.54
N LEU A 50 11.97 -28.16 57.49
CA LEU A 50 10.50 -28.13 57.33
C LEU A 50 9.79 -27.49 58.53
N ASP A 51 10.24 -27.75 59.75
CA ASP A 51 9.68 -27.17 60.99
C ASP A 51 9.72 -25.62 60.98
N ASN A 52 10.67 -25.03 60.26
CA ASN A 52 10.84 -23.59 60.09
C ASN A 52 10.05 -23.00 58.90
N LEU A 53 9.35 -23.82 58.10
CA LEU A 53 8.48 -23.36 57.02
C LEU A 53 7.05 -23.08 57.53
N PRO A 54 6.36 -22.06 56.99
CA PRO A 54 4.95 -21.82 57.29
C PRO A 54 4.05 -22.92 56.71
N ASP A 55 2.93 -23.16 57.40
CA ASP A 55 2.00 -24.24 57.04
C ASP A 55 1.35 -23.98 55.67
N SER A 56 1.51 -24.96 54.79
CA SER A 56 1.16 -24.87 53.37
C SER A 56 1.11 -26.27 52.75
N THR A 57 0.37 -26.44 51.64
CA THR A 57 0.32 -27.70 50.88
C THR A 57 1.71 -28.12 50.36
N GLY A 58 2.60 -27.16 50.10
CA GLY A 58 4.00 -27.44 49.77
C GLY A 58 4.77 -28.06 50.94
N LYS A 59 4.60 -27.55 52.17
CA LYS A 59 5.18 -28.14 53.39
C LYS A 59 4.62 -29.54 53.65
N GLU A 60 3.32 -29.74 53.49
CA GLU A 60 2.66 -31.05 53.62
C GLU A 60 3.17 -32.06 52.58
N THR A 61 3.33 -31.64 51.32
CA THR A 61 3.89 -32.48 50.25
C THR A 61 5.35 -32.87 50.53
N LEU A 62 6.15 -31.94 51.05
CA LEU A 62 7.54 -32.19 51.44
C LEU A 62 7.65 -33.07 52.70
N GLN A 63 6.69 -32.97 53.63
CA GLN A 63 6.63 -33.82 54.83
C GLN A 63 6.29 -35.26 54.45
N ASN A 64 5.24 -35.46 53.65
CA ASN A 64 4.85 -36.79 53.15
C ASN A 64 6.00 -37.50 52.39
N ARG A 65 6.83 -36.74 51.65
CA ARG A 65 8.05 -37.25 51.03
C ARG A 65 9.10 -37.64 52.07
N LEU A 66 9.36 -36.78 53.06
CA LEU A 66 10.36 -37.04 54.10
C LEU A 66 9.97 -38.21 55.04
N ASP A 67 8.68 -38.39 55.29
CA ASP A 67 8.16 -39.48 56.13
C ASP A 67 8.38 -40.85 55.47
N ASN A 68 8.34 -40.90 54.13
CA ASN A 68 8.60 -42.11 53.34
C ASN A 68 10.09 -42.52 53.31
N VAL A 69 11.03 -41.61 53.59
CA VAL A 69 12.48 -41.90 53.60
C VAL A 69 12.84 -42.77 54.81
N ASN A 70 13.39 -43.97 54.64
CA ASN A 70 13.71 -44.89 55.73
C ASN A 70 15.11 -45.52 55.61
N PRO A 71 15.81 -45.78 56.74
CA PRO A 71 17.05 -46.56 56.72
C PRO A 71 16.81 -48.02 56.31
N VAL A 72 17.77 -48.62 55.63
CA VAL A 72 17.68 -49.98 55.08
C VAL A 72 18.07 -51.05 56.11
N GLU A 73 17.58 -52.28 55.97
CA GLU A 73 17.88 -53.35 56.95
C GLU A 73 19.35 -53.80 56.88
N VAL A 74 20.10 -53.54 57.96
CA VAL A 74 21.54 -53.84 58.07
C VAL A 74 21.76 -55.37 58.07
N PRO A 75 22.58 -55.91 57.15
CA PRO A 75 22.80 -57.35 57.06
C PRO A 75 23.73 -57.87 58.16
N LEU A 76 23.62 -59.17 58.46
CA LEU A 76 24.54 -59.86 59.37
C LEU A 76 25.80 -60.29 58.61
N VAL A 77 26.98 -60.15 59.24
CA VAL A 77 28.26 -60.62 58.69
C VAL A 77 28.21 -62.14 58.49
N THR A 78 28.68 -62.60 57.33
CA THR A 78 28.79 -64.03 57.00
C THR A 78 29.94 -64.65 57.80
N PRO A 79 29.72 -65.70 58.62
CA PRO A 79 30.76 -66.21 59.50
C PRO A 79 31.74 -67.16 58.77
N THR A 80 32.88 -66.61 58.32
CA THR A 80 34.02 -67.39 57.79
C THR A 80 35.25 -67.29 58.70
N GLU A 81 35.67 -68.39 59.31
CA GLU A 81 36.89 -68.46 60.11
C GLU A 81 38.14 -68.61 59.22
N GLU A 82 38.87 -67.52 58.96
CA GLU A 82 40.24 -67.60 58.44
C GLU A 82 41.25 -67.79 59.58
N ALA A 83 41.49 -69.05 59.96
CA ALA A 83 42.69 -69.45 60.68
C ALA A 83 43.17 -70.85 60.25
N ALA A 84 44.34 -70.88 59.60
CA ALA A 84 45.19 -72.04 59.33
C ALA A 84 44.78 -73.08 58.25
N SER A 85 45.56 -73.07 57.16
CA SER A 85 46.38 -74.21 56.72
C SER A 85 45.70 -75.47 56.13
N ALA A 86 45.56 -75.42 54.80
CA ALA A 86 45.86 -76.49 53.82
C ALA A 86 45.14 -77.86 53.90
N ILE A 87 44.63 -78.32 52.74
CA ILE A 87 44.61 -79.73 52.29
C ILE A 87 44.28 -79.79 50.78
N ILE A 88 44.81 -80.81 50.08
CA ILE A 88 44.43 -81.15 48.70
C ILE A 88 43.44 -82.32 48.75
N THR A 89 42.34 -82.25 48.01
CA THR A 89 41.30 -83.30 47.99
C THR A 89 41.70 -84.51 47.12
N PRO A 90 41.81 -85.73 47.68
CA PRO A 90 42.05 -86.94 46.89
C PRO A 90 40.73 -87.52 46.35
N VAL A 91 40.80 -88.18 45.18
CA VAL A 91 39.65 -88.88 44.59
C VAL A 91 39.29 -90.11 45.42
N THR A 92 38.05 -90.18 45.88
CA THR A 92 37.47 -91.37 46.54
C THR A 92 36.41 -92.02 45.64
N THR A 93 36.42 -93.35 45.58
CA THR A 93 35.39 -94.13 44.88
C THR A 93 34.88 -95.25 45.79
N GLY A 94 33.77 -94.99 46.48
CA GLY A 94 33.01 -96.04 47.17
C GLY A 94 32.20 -96.88 46.18
N ASN A 95 31.81 -98.08 46.59
CA ASN A 95 30.82 -98.90 45.90
C ASN A 95 29.78 -99.41 46.90
N ASP A 96 28.77 -100.14 46.41
CA ASP A 96 27.50 -100.53 47.06
C ASP A 96 27.64 -101.44 48.33
N LYS A 97 28.81 -101.46 48.96
CA LYS A 97 29.15 -102.19 50.19
C LYS A 97 30.00 -101.34 51.16
N GLY A 98 29.93 -100.00 51.10
CA GLY A 98 30.49 -99.10 52.12
C GLY A 98 32.01 -98.95 52.17
N GLN A 99 32.78 -99.61 51.31
CA GLN A 99 34.25 -99.59 51.39
C GLN A 99 34.87 -98.29 50.86
N VAL A 100 35.59 -97.56 51.71
CA VAL A 100 36.35 -96.36 51.32
C VAL A 100 37.73 -96.76 50.80
N LYS A 101 38.08 -96.29 49.60
CA LYS A 101 39.39 -96.49 48.96
C LYS A 101 40.11 -95.16 48.76
N ILE A 102 41.39 -95.16 49.11
CA ILE A 102 42.24 -93.97 49.15
C ILE A 102 43.53 -94.29 48.37
N GLN A 103 43.72 -93.59 47.25
CA GLN A 103 44.95 -93.69 46.45
C GLN A 103 46.05 -92.88 47.14
N LEU A 104 47.17 -93.53 47.47
CA LEU A 104 48.34 -92.85 48.03
C LEU A 104 49.18 -92.17 46.93
N PRO A 105 49.99 -91.15 47.27
CA PRO A 105 50.84 -90.44 46.31
C PRO A 105 51.81 -91.36 45.55
N GLN A 106 52.21 -90.89 44.36
CA GLN A 106 53.26 -91.50 43.53
C GLN A 106 54.69 -91.15 43.99
N GLU A 107 54.85 -90.44 45.12
CA GLU A 107 56.14 -90.04 45.68
C GLU A 107 56.33 -90.54 47.12
N ALA A 108 57.59 -90.82 47.49
CA ALA A 108 57.94 -91.49 48.74
C ALA A 108 58.02 -90.51 49.92
N GLY A 109 57.27 -90.79 50.98
CA GLY A 109 57.19 -89.93 52.17
C GLY A 109 56.26 -90.52 53.23
N VAL A 110 55.79 -89.69 54.16
CA VAL A 110 54.77 -90.07 55.14
C VAL A 110 53.43 -89.48 54.74
N ALA A 111 52.37 -90.28 54.79
CA ALA A 111 50.99 -89.85 54.60
C ALA A 111 50.15 -90.26 55.82
N GLU A 112 49.44 -89.31 56.41
CA GLU A 112 48.51 -89.54 57.53
C GLU A 112 47.08 -89.42 57.01
N ILE A 113 46.30 -90.46 57.25
CA ILE A 113 44.89 -90.56 56.86
C ILE A 113 44.05 -90.46 58.13
N THR A 114 43.19 -89.46 58.23
CA THR A 114 42.28 -89.29 59.37
C THR A 114 40.82 -89.46 58.94
N TYR A 115 40.10 -90.34 59.63
CA TYR A 115 38.68 -90.65 59.40
C TYR A 115 37.95 -90.80 60.75
N THR A 116 36.63 -90.88 60.74
CA THR A 116 35.83 -91.08 61.97
C THR A 116 35.27 -92.51 62.01
N ASP A 117 35.45 -93.23 63.11
CA ASP A 117 34.87 -94.56 63.30
C ASP A 117 33.36 -94.51 63.57
N GLU A 118 32.67 -95.65 63.44
CA GLU A 118 31.21 -95.72 63.67
C GLU A 118 30.78 -95.23 65.07
N ASN A 119 31.66 -95.38 66.08
CA ASN A 119 31.44 -94.90 67.44
C ASN A 119 31.59 -93.36 67.58
N GLY A 120 32.03 -92.69 66.51
CA GLY A 120 32.18 -91.23 66.44
C GLY A 120 33.55 -90.70 66.83
N ASN A 121 34.58 -91.54 66.96
CA ASN A 121 35.93 -91.12 67.34
C ASN A 121 36.82 -90.91 66.11
N PRO A 122 37.65 -89.86 66.05
CA PRO A 122 38.64 -89.70 64.99
C PRO A 122 39.77 -90.72 65.14
N GLN A 123 39.95 -91.55 64.12
CA GLN A 123 41.06 -92.49 63.95
C GLN A 123 42.07 -91.91 62.96
N THR A 124 43.37 -92.10 63.23
CA THR A 124 44.44 -91.66 62.32
C THR A 124 45.38 -92.81 61.99
N VAL A 125 45.59 -93.05 60.69
CA VAL A 125 46.42 -94.12 60.14
C VAL A 125 47.60 -93.49 59.39
N THR A 126 48.79 -93.58 59.99
CA THR A 126 50.04 -93.10 59.39
C THR A 126 50.66 -94.21 58.53
N VAL A 127 50.77 -93.98 57.22
CA VAL A 127 51.44 -94.87 56.26
C VAL A 127 52.71 -94.25 55.73
N THR A 128 53.78 -95.04 55.65
CA THR A 128 55.11 -94.62 55.18
C THR A 128 55.45 -95.32 53.88
N GLY A 129 55.73 -94.54 52.84
CA GLY A 129 56.10 -94.99 51.51
C GLY A 129 57.61 -94.92 51.31
N VAL A 130 58.23 -96.05 51.02
CA VAL A 130 59.66 -96.12 50.67
C VAL A 130 59.79 -96.56 49.22
N ALA A 131 60.46 -95.76 48.39
CA ALA A 131 60.73 -96.09 46.99
C ALA A 131 61.55 -97.40 46.88
N GLN A 132 61.15 -98.30 45.99
CA GLN A 132 61.87 -99.56 45.73
C GLN A 132 62.70 -99.47 44.44
N PRO A 133 63.77 -100.28 44.30
CA PRO A 133 64.66 -100.25 43.12
C PRO A 133 64.02 -100.59 41.76
N ASN A 134 62.72 -100.94 41.72
CA ASN A 134 61.96 -101.19 40.49
C ASN A 134 60.99 -100.03 40.15
N GLY A 135 61.15 -98.86 40.76
CA GLY A 135 60.34 -97.66 40.53
C GLY A 135 59.03 -97.58 41.32
N ASN A 136 58.52 -98.71 41.82
CA ASN A 136 57.31 -98.72 42.66
C ASN A 136 57.62 -98.30 44.10
N ILE A 137 56.70 -97.57 44.74
CA ILE A 137 56.78 -97.26 46.17
C ILE A 137 56.12 -98.38 46.97
N ARG A 138 56.85 -98.91 47.95
CA ARG A 138 56.29 -99.82 48.95
C ARG A 138 55.80 -99.00 50.15
N TRP A 139 54.49 -98.76 50.14
CA TRP A 139 53.76 -98.24 51.30
C TRP A 139 53.61 -99.32 52.38
N THR A 140 53.79 -98.92 53.64
CA THR A 140 53.71 -99.76 54.85
C THR A 140 53.09 -98.95 56.00
N GLY A 141 52.54 -99.62 57.02
CA GLY A 141 51.93 -98.97 58.20
C GLY A 141 50.45 -99.30 58.43
N HIS A 142 49.78 -99.93 57.45
CA HIS A 142 48.42 -100.44 57.61
C HIS A 142 48.25 -101.76 56.83
N ASP A 143 47.54 -102.74 57.40
CA ASP A 143 47.49 -104.11 56.84
C ASP A 143 46.67 -104.21 55.55
N SER A 144 45.75 -103.25 55.31
CA SER A 144 44.94 -103.17 54.09
C SER A 144 45.68 -102.62 52.86
N ILE A 145 46.95 -102.23 52.96
CA ILE A 145 47.69 -101.62 51.85
C ILE A 145 47.91 -102.64 50.73
N ARG A 146 47.42 -102.34 49.52
CA ARG A 146 47.68 -103.11 48.29
C ARG A 146 47.95 -102.15 47.14
N ASN A 147 49.09 -102.32 46.46
CA ASN A 147 49.49 -101.57 45.25
C ASN A 147 49.32 -100.03 45.36
N GLY A 148 49.69 -99.44 46.50
CA GLY A 148 49.56 -97.99 46.72
C GLY A 148 48.15 -97.49 47.06
N VAL A 149 47.17 -98.39 47.23
CA VAL A 149 45.82 -98.05 47.71
C VAL A 149 45.64 -98.54 49.14
N VAL A 150 45.10 -97.69 50.01
CA VAL A 150 44.52 -98.10 51.30
C VAL A 150 43.04 -98.35 51.08
N THR A 151 42.54 -99.51 51.51
CA THR A 151 41.10 -99.78 51.61
C THR A 151 40.74 -99.85 53.09
N LEU A 152 39.85 -98.97 53.55
CA LEU A 152 39.24 -99.08 54.86
C LEU A 152 38.05 -100.06 54.77
N PRO A 153 37.86 -100.97 55.74
CA PRO A 153 36.65 -101.80 55.80
C PRO A 153 35.38 -100.95 55.92
N ALA A 154 34.25 -101.53 55.53
CA ALA A 154 32.97 -100.82 55.53
C ALA A 154 32.48 -100.51 56.95
N ASP A 155 32.62 -101.49 57.85
CA ASP A 155 32.13 -101.47 59.23
C ASP A 155 33.04 -100.64 60.19
N ASP A 156 34.08 -99.98 59.65
CA ASP A 156 35.09 -99.23 60.43
C ASP A 156 34.99 -97.70 60.25
N VAL A 157 34.19 -97.19 59.30
CA VAL A 157 34.10 -95.77 58.97
C VAL A 157 32.66 -95.30 59.01
N LYS A 158 32.38 -94.24 59.77
CA LYS A 158 31.01 -93.73 59.93
C LYS A 158 30.46 -93.16 58.62
N ASP A 159 29.32 -93.70 58.18
CA ASP A 159 28.56 -93.19 57.03
C ASP A 159 28.36 -91.67 57.11
N GLY A 160 28.68 -90.98 56.01
CA GLY A 160 28.59 -89.52 55.90
C GLY A 160 29.74 -88.72 56.56
N SER A 161 30.74 -89.36 57.15
CA SER A 161 31.93 -88.65 57.68
C SER A 161 32.98 -88.36 56.58
N THR A 162 33.66 -87.22 56.71
CA THR A 162 34.75 -86.83 55.80
C THR A 162 36.07 -87.49 56.18
N VAL A 163 36.82 -87.95 55.18
CA VAL A 163 38.16 -88.51 55.32
C VAL A 163 39.19 -87.52 54.78
N THR A 164 40.25 -87.26 55.53
CA THR A 164 41.32 -86.32 55.14
C THR A 164 42.66 -87.02 55.03
N VAL A 165 43.53 -86.51 54.16
CA VAL A 165 44.88 -87.07 53.94
C VAL A 165 45.90 -85.94 53.94
N LYS A 166 46.96 -86.08 54.74
CA LYS A 166 48.03 -85.08 54.89
C LYS A 166 49.39 -85.73 54.64
N THR A 167 50.24 -85.09 53.84
CA THR A 167 51.50 -85.69 53.36
C THR A 167 52.70 -84.82 53.75
N THR A 168 53.82 -85.46 54.08
CA THR A 168 55.08 -84.77 54.44
C THR A 168 56.29 -85.47 53.82
N PRO A 169 57.08 -84.81 52.95
CA PRO A 169 58.36 -85.31 52.47
C PRO A 169 59.43 -85.33 53.58
N ALA A 170 60.36 -86.28 53.53
CA ALA A 170 61.45 -86.42 54.50
C ALA A 170 62.82 -86.22 53.83
N ALA A 171 63.72 -85.46 54.48
CA ALA A 171 65.02 -85.09 53.92
C ALA A 171 66.20 -85.45 54.84
N ALA A 172 67.31 -85.98 54.28
CA ALA A 172 68.68 -85.74 54.76
C ALA A 172 69.80 -86.41 53.91
N ASN A 173 70.52 -85.58 53.14
CA ASN A 173 71.99 -85.40 53.21
C ASN A 173 73.00 -86.52 52.79
N LYS A 174 73.94 -86.12 51.91
CA LYS A 174 75.29 -86.66 51.58
C LYS A 174 75.48 -87.83 50.58
N THR A 175 76.43 -87.56 49.67
CA THR A 175 77.16 -88.36 48.68
C THR A 175 78.17 -89.37 49.31
N PRO A 176 78.86 -90.23 48.52
CA PRO A 176 78.75 -90.58 47.09
C PRO A 176 78.60 -92.10 46.82
N SER A 177 78.65 -92.55 45.55
CA SER A 177 78.76 -93.98 45.17
C SER A 177 79.76 -94.24 44.04
N THR A 178 80.37 -95.42 44.05
CA THR A 178 81.14 -96.05 42.95
C THR A 178 80.22 -97.05 42.18
N THR A 179 80.57 -97.84 41.14
CA THR A 179 81.87 -98.38 40.65
C THR A 179 81.70 -98.97 39.21
N THR A 180 82.66 -98.75 38.28
CA THR A 180 83.11 -99.61 37.11
C THR A 180 82.13 -100.31 36.14
N ALA A 181 82.38 -100.54 34.84
CA ALA A 181 83.34 -100.12 33.76
C ALA A 181 82.97 -100.93 32.45
N GLN A 182 83.65 -100.99 31.27
CA GLN A 182 84.92 -100.46 30.72
C GLN A 182 85.01 -100.65 29.16
N ALA A 183 85.83 -99.82 28.48
CA ALA A 183 86.60 -100.07 27.23
C ALA A 183 85.89 -100.17 25.84
N PRO A 184 86.59 -99.92 24.70
CA PRO A 184 87.87 -99.20 24.46
C PRO A 184 87.72 -98.02 23.43
N VAL A 185 88.29 -96.84 23.68
CA VAL A 185 87.49 -95.63 23.35
C VAL A 185 88.07 -94.52 22.45
N ASP A 186 89.36 -94.19 22.50
CA ASP A 186 89.89 -92.82 22.26
C ASP A 186 89.71 -92.16 20.86
N LYS A 187 88.94 -92.74 19.93
CA LYS A 187 88.47 -92.03 18.72
C LYS A 187 86.96 -91.83 18.64
N ALA A 188 86.15 -92.77 19.15
CA ALA A 188 84.69 -92.68 19.03
C ALA A 188 84.11 -91.51 19.86
N VAL A 189 84.81 -91.11 20.92
CA VAL A 189 84.42 -89.96 21.76
C VAL A 189 84.49 -88.64 21.03
N ASP A 190 85.53 -88.38 20.22
CA ASP A 190 85.72 -87.07 19.58
C ASP A 190 84.61 -86.75 18.56
N ASP A 191 84.22 -87.74 17.75
CA ASP A 191 83.10 -87.64 16.81
C ASP A 191 81.75 -87.46 17.55
N LEU A 192 81.58 -88.03 18.75
CA LEU A 192 80.37 -87.87 19.59
C LEU A 192 80.34 -86.54 20.35
N VAL A 193 81.49 -86.05 20.85
CA VAL A 193 81.61 -84.70 21.45
C VAL A 193 81.28 -83.64 20.40
N LYS A 194 81.75 -83.82 19.15
CA LYS A 194 81.35 -82.93 18.06
C LYS A 194 79.86 -83.06 17.72
N ALA A 195 79.28 -84.26 17.76
CA ALA A 195 77.83 -84.42 17.56
C ALA A 195 77.00 -83.70 18.64
N VAL A 196 77.50 -83.61 19.89
CA VAL A 196 76.91 -82.76 20.93
C VAL A 196 77.01 -81.28 20.58
N GLU A 197 78.17 -80.80 20.16
CA GLU A 197 78.35 -79.39 19.74
C GLU A 197 77.49 -79.03 18.52
N ASP A 198 77.43 -79.90 17.50
CA ASP A 198 76.61 -79.70 16.30
C ASP A 198 75.09 -79.79 16.62
N ALA A 199 74.66 -80.68 17.53
CA ALA A 199 73.27 -80.76 17.96
C ALA A 199 72.85 -79.56 18.82
N GLN A 200 73.72 -79.12 19.74
CA GLN A 200 73.48 -77.92 20.55
C GLN A 200 73.42 -76.68 19.65
N LYS A 201 74.33 -76.59 18.68
CA LYS A 201 74.28 -75.54 17.67
C LYS A 201 73.01 -75.61 16.83
N ALA A 202 72.51 -76.79 16.45
CA ALA A 202 71.25 -76.91 15.72
C ALA A 202 70.03 -76.46 16.55
N ALA A 203 70.01 -76.77 17.86
CA ALA A 203 68.98 -76.28 18.78
C ALA A 203 69.05 -74.75 18.95
N GLN A 204 70.26 -74.18 19.08
CA GLN A 204 70.47 -72.74 19.18
C GLN A 204 70.17 -72.00 17.86
N ASP A 205 70.66 -72.49 16.72
CA ASP A 205 70.37 -71.95 15.39
C ASP A 205 68.85 -71.94 15.14
N LYS A 206 68.12 -72.99 15.55
CA LYS A 206 66.66 -73.02 15.47
C LYS A 206 66.03 -71.99 16.41
N LEU A 207 66.46 -71.89 17.66
CA LEU A 207 65.92 -70.94 18.63
C LEU A 207 66.17 -69.47 18.24
N ASP A 208 67.33 -69.19 17.64
CA ASP A 208 67.70 -67.88 17.12
C ASP A 208 66.97 -67.55 15.81
N SER A 209 66.62 -68.57 15.01
CA SER A 209 65.79 -68.41 13.79
C SER A 209 64.34 -67.99 14.06
N LEU A 210 63.88 -68.01 15.32
CA LEU A 210 62.54 -67.55 15.72
C LEU A 210 62.47 -66.01 15.97
N GLY A 211 63.59 -65.30 15.84
CA GLY A 211 63.66 -63.84 15.99
C GLY A 211 63.71 -63.34 17.43
N ASP A 212 63.51 -62.03 17.61
CA ASP A 212 63.39 -61.37 18.92
C ASP A 212 62.41 -60.18 18.83
N PRO A 213 61.28 -60.16 19.58
CA PRO A 213 60.74 -61.26 20.38
C PRO A 213 60.48 -62.50 19.52
N LYS A 214 60.65 -63.68 20.13
CA LYS A 214 60.46 -64.98 19.48
C LYS A 214 58.99 -65.20 19.18
N VAL A 215 58.66 -65.47 17.91
CA VAL A 215 57.35 -65.99 17.51
C VAL A 215 57.46 -67.51 17.46
N VAL A 216 56.60 -68.20 18.21
CA VAL A 216 56.78 -69.58 18.64
C VAL A 216 55.49 -70.34 18.43
N SER A 217 55.44 -71.06 17.31
CA SER A 217 54.34 -71.97 16.97
C SER A 217 54.47 -73.34 17.63
N PRO A 218 53.40 -74.16 17.71
CA PRO A 218 53.48 -75.54 18.16
C PRO A 218 54.49 -76.38 17.37
N GLU A 219 54.67 -76.10 16.08
CA GLU A 219 55.69 -76.76 15.24
C GLU A 219 57.10 -76.32 15.64
N ALA A 220 57.32 -75.04 15.96
CA ALA A 220 58.60 -74.54 16.45
C ALA A 220 58.97 -75.15 17.82
N VAL A 221 58.01 -75.30 18.73
CA VAL A 221 58.19 -76.02 20.00
C VAL A 221 58.53 -77.49 19.75
N ALA A 222 57.76 -78.19 18.92
CA ALA A 222 58.00 -79.60 18.62
C ALA A 222 59.37 -79.84 17.94
N GLU A 223 59.84 -78.91 17.10
CA GLU A 223 61.21 -78.98 16.56
C GLU A 223 62.28 -78.66 17.62
N LEU A 224 62.07 -77.68 18.50
CA LEU A 224 63.00 -77.35 19.57
C LEU A 224 63.09 -78.45 20.63
N GLU A 225 61.98 -79.05 21.06
CA GLU A 225 61.96 -80.21 21.95
C GLU A 225 62.68 -81.42 21.31
N LYS A 226 62.46 -81.64 20.01
CA LYS A 226 63.14 -82.70 19.24
C LYS A 226 64.63 -82.45 19.07
N LEU A 227 65.05 -81.19 18.90
CA LEU A 227 66.45 -80.79 18.83
C LEU A 227 67.11 -80.87 20.20
N ASN A 228 66.45 -80.43 21.28
CA ASN A 228 66.90 -80.63 22.65
C ASN A 228 67.02 -82.11 23.00
N LYS A 229 66.05 -82.94 22.60
CA LYS A 229 66.17 -84.39 22.74
C LYS A 229 67.34 -84.93 21.94
N ALA A 230 67.67 -84.36 20.77
CA ALA A 230 68.88 -84.71 20.04
C ALA A 230 70.16 -84.25 20.76
N VAL A 231 70.15 -83.11 21.48
CA VAL A 231 71.23 -82.70 22.39
C VAL A 231 71.37 -83.68 23.54
N ASP A 232 70.28 -84.05 24.23
CA ASP A 232 70.31 -84.98 25.36
C ASP A 232 70.67 -86.41 24.93
N ASP A 233 70.17 -86.89 23.79
CA ASP A 233 70.56 -88.18 23.19
C ASP A 233 72.05 -88.17 22.79
N ALA A 234 72.55 -87.07 22.20
CA ALA A 234 73.96 -86.90 21.90
C ALA A 234 74.80 -86.80 23.19
N LYS A 235 74.36 -86.06 24.21
CA LYS A 235 75.02 -85.96 25.52
C LYS A 235 75.07 -87.31 26.20
N ALA A 236 74.00 -88.10 26.13
CA ALA A 236 73.95 -89.44 26.67
C ALA A 236 74.94 -90.37 25.95
N ALA A 237 74.92 -90.41 24.61
CA ALA A 237 75.86 -91.20 23.83
C ALA A 237 77.33 -90.77 24.04
N ALA A 238 77.59 -89.46 24.09
CA ALA A 238 78.92 -88.91 24.34
C ALA A 238 79.39 -89.18 25.77
N ASN A 239 78.56 -89.01 26.80
CA ASN A 239 78.90 -89.36 28.18
C ASN A 239 79.03 -90.88 28.39
N GLU A 240 78.25 -91.72 27.70
CA GLU A 240 78.40 -93.17 27.72
C GLU A 240 79.76 -93.58 27.13
N ALA A 241 80.14 -93.01 25.98
CA ALA A 241 81.46 -93.20 25.40
C ALA A 241 82.57 -92.67 26.33
N LEU A 242 82.46 -91.42 26.83
CA LEU A 242 83.40 -90.81 27.78
C LEU A 242 83.55 -91.63 29.07
N SER A 243 82.49 -92.26 29.56
CA SER A 243 82.54 -93.11 30.76
C SER A 243 83.51 -94.30 30.61
N ASN A 244 83.75 -94.74 29.38
CA ASN A 244 84.61 -95.87 29.05
C ASN A 244 86.07 -95.48 28.74
N VAL A 245 86.40 -94.19 28.60
CA VAL A 245 87.78 -93.65 28.46
C VAL A 245 88.56 -93.89 29.75
N ASP A 246 89.88 -94.10 29.68
CA ASP A 246 90.74 -94.15 30.88
C ASP A 246 90.80 -92.78 31.58
N ASP A 247 90.56 -92.73 32.89
CA ASP A 247 90.65 -91.51 33.72
C ASP A 247 92.06 -90.91 33.74
N ALA A 248 93.09 -91.67 33.35
CA ALA A 248 94.46 -91.17 33.19
C ALA A 248 94.70 -90.38 31.89
N SER A 249 93.75 -90.36 30.94
CA SER A 249 93.90 -89.62 29.68
C SER A 249 93.67 -88.11 29.87
N PRO A 250 94.65 -87.23 29.57
CA PRO A 250 94.53 -85.80 29.83
C PRO A 250 93.47 -85.09 28.97
N GLU A 251 93.09 -85.67 27.84
CA GLU A 251 92.06 -85.13 26.94
C GLU A 251 90.64 -85.39 27.47
N LYS A 252 90.44 -86.47 28.26
CA LYS A 252 89.14 -86.86 28.82
C LYS A 252 88.49 -85.73 29.61
N ALA A 253 89.26 -84.99 30.41
CA ALA A 253 88.74 -83.94 31.28
C ALA A 253 88.12 -82.78 30.48
N GLY A 254 88.83 -82.28 29.46
CA GLY A 254 88.33 -81.17 28.62
C GLY A 254 87.17 -81.58 27.71
N LEU A 255 87.18 -82.81 27.20
CA LEU A 255 86.06 -83.35 26.44
C LEU A 255 84.82 -83.58 27.31
N LYS A 256 84.99 -83.99 28.57
CA LYS A 256 83.86 -84.10 29.51
C LYS A 256 83.30 -82.73 29.91
N GLU A 257 84.16 -81.75 30.16
CA GLU A 257 83.72 -80.37 30.50
C GLU A 257 82.90 -79.75 29.37
N LYS A 258 83.29 -79.97 28.11
CA LYS A 258 82.49 -79.62 26.92
C LYS A 258 81.13 -80.34 26.90
N VAL A 259 81.11 -81.67 27.04
CA VAL A 259 79.86 -82.44 26.97
C VAL A 259 78.93 -82.14 28.14
N ASP A 260 79.43 -81.92 29.34
CA ASP A 260 78.59 -81.57 30.50
C ASP A 260 77.96 -80.17 30.34
N SER A 261 78.73 -79.18 29.88
CA SER A 261 78.26 -77.79 29.69
C SER A 261 77.36 -77.58 28.48
N ALA A 262 77.35 -78.48 27.51
CA ALA A 262 76.51 -78.42 26.30
C ALA A 262 75.02 -78.69 26.58
N ASN A 263 74.33 -77.79 27.26
CA ASN A 263 72.89 -77.92 27.54
C ASN A 263 72.02 -77.67 26.30
N GLY A 264 70.88 -78.37 26.24
CA GLY A 264 69.77 -77.97 25.36
C GLY A 264 69.29 -76.56 25.68
N VAL A 265 68.60 -75.94 24.73
CA VAL A 265 68.13 -74.56 24.83
C VAL A 265 66.80 -74.48 25.59
N GLU A 266 66.51 -73.38 26.26
CA GLU A 266 65.19 -73.18 26.87
C GLU A 266 64.13 -73.03 25.77
N VAL A 267 63.17 -73.97 25.71
CA VAL A 267 62.08 -73.94 24.74
C VAL A 267 61.05 -72.91 25.22
N PRO A 268 60.78 -71.82 24.47
CA PRO A 268 59.78 -70.85 24.89
C PRO A 268 58.38 -71.46 24.82
N ALA A 269 57.45 -70.91 25.59
CA ALA A 269 56.03 -71.26 25.46
C ALA A 269 55.51 -70.88 24.06
N VAL A 270 54.52 -71.64 23.55
CA VAL A 270 53.79 -71.27 22.34
C VAL A 270 53.12 -69.90 22.54
N ASN A 271 53.33 -68.99 21.60
CA ASN A 271 52.65 -67.70 21.53
C ASN A 271 52.05 -67.39 20.15
N ASP A 272 52.22 -68.28 19.17
CA ASP A 272 51.51 -68.31 17.88
C ASP A 272 50.88 -69.71 17.71
N ALA A 273 49.87 -70.00 18.51
CA ALA A 273 49.18 -71.29 18.52
C ALA A 273 48.43 -71.54 17.20
N ASN A 274 47.99 -70.49 16.51
CA ASN A 274 47.30 -70.58 15.24
C ASN A 274 48.24 -70.74 14.01
N SER A 275 49.54 -70.49 14.20
CA SER A 275 50.63 -70.66 13.22
C SER A 275 50.54 -69.75 11.99
N ASN A 276 50.15 -68.48 12.19
CA ASN A 276 50.09 -67.47 11.13
C ASN A 276 51.30 -66.53 11.09
N GLY A 277 52.25 -66.65 12.02
CA GLY A 277 53.44 -65.79 12.13
C GLY A 277 53.24 -64.54 13.00
N ILE A 278 52.06 -64.37 13.62
CA ILE A 278 51.70 -63.25 14.50
C ILE A 278 51.43 -63.83 15.91
N PRO A 279 51.91 -63.21 16.99
CA PRO A 279 51.56 -63.66 18.34
C PRO A 279 50.05 -63.56 18.58
N ASP A 280 49.42 -64.62 19.13
CA ASP A 280 47.97 -64.70 19.37
C ASP A 280 47.49 -63.51 20.23
N ASN A 281 48.32 -63.02 21.16
CA ASN A 281 48.01 -61.88 22.01
C ASN A 281 47.91 -60.53 21.26
N VAL A 282 48.41 -60.45 20.02
CA VAL A 282 48.24 -59.30 19.13
C VAL A 282 47.02 -59.51 18.24
N ASP A 283 46.80 -60.73 17.74
CA ASP A 283 45.58 -61.07 16.99
C ASP A 283 44.31 -60.87 17.84
N ASP A 284 44.31 -61.29 19.11
CA ASP A 284 43.20 -61.09 20.04
C ASP A 284 42.94 -59.59 20.31
N LEU A 285 43.98 -58.75 20.36
CA LEU A 285 43.82 -57.29 20.50
C LEU A 285 43.28 -56.65 19.22
N VAL A 286 43.80 -57.03 18.04
CA VAL A 286 43.31 -56.56 16.74
C VAL A 286 41.88 -57.03 16.48
N LYS A 287 41.51 -58.21 16.96
CA LYS A 287 40.15 -58.73 16.94
C LYS A 287 39.24 -57.96 17.92
N ALA A 288 39.64 -57.78 19.17
CA ALA A 288 38.88 -56.99 20.14
C ALA A 288 38.64 -55.55 19.66
N ALA A 289 39.60 -54.94 18.95
CA ALA A 289 39.44 -53.65 18.32
C ALA A 289 38.39 -53.65 17.20
N LYS A 290 38.35 -54.68 16.34
CA LYS A 290 37.30 -54.85 15.32
C LYS A 290 35.93 -55.08 15.95
N ASP A 291 35.86 -55.94 16.96
CA ASP A 291 34.62 -56.30 17.63
C ASP A 291 34.03 -55.07 18.38
N ALA A 292 34.88 -54.22 18.98
CA ALA A 292 34.47 -52.97 19.63
C ALA A 292 34.08 -51.86 18.64
N ASP A 293 34.82 -51.69 17.53
CA ASP A 293 34.48 -50.78 16.43
C ASP A 293 33.13 -51.15 15.78
N GLN A 294 32.89 -52.45 15.55
CA GLN A 294 31.62 -52.97 15.06
C GLN A 294 30.49 -52.79 16.09
N ALA A 295 30.74 -53.06 17.37
CA ALA A 295 29.75 -52.85 18.44
C ALA A 295 29.33 -51.37 18.55
N ALA A 296 30.26 -50.42 18.46
CA ALA A 296 29.93 -49.00 18.42
C ALA A 296 29.09 -48.63 17.17
N LYS A 297 29.44 -49.20 16.01
CA LYS A 297 28.70 -49.02 14.75
C LYS A 297 27.31 -49.65 14.76
N ASP A 298 27.06 -50.68 15.56
CA ASP A 298 25.75 -51.29 15.73
C ASP A 298 24.91 -50.60 16.81
N ALA A 299 25.53 -50.15 17.91
CA ALA A 299 24.89 -49.28 18.90
C ALA A 299 24.36 -47.99 18.24
N LEU A 300 25.13 -47.36 17.35
CA LEU A 300 24.68 -46.18 16.62
C LEU A 300 23.44 -46.45 15.74
N LYS A 301 23.32 -47.64 15.15
CA LYS A 301 22.15 -48.01 14.32
C LYS A 301 20.90 -48.25 15.15
N GLU A 302 21.04 -48.83 16.34
CA GLU A 302 19.92 -49.09 17.24
C GLU A 302 19.46 -47.79 17.91
N ALA A 303 20.38 -46.88 18.27
CA ALA A 303 20.04 -45.54 18.75
C ALA A 303 19.36 -44.67 17.68
N GLN A 304 19.76 -44.76 16.41
CA GLN A 304 19.16 -43.97 15.31
C GLN A 304 17.82 -44.54 14.77
N LYS A 305 17.18 -45.47 15.48
CA LYS A 305 16.12 -46.34 14.95
C LYS A 305 14.70 -45.76 15.01
N ASP A 306 14.44 -44.94 16.03
CA ASP A 306 13.20 -44.17 16.17
C ASP A 306 13.34 -42.72 15.63
N GLY A 307 14.56 -42.29 15.33
CA GLY A 307 14.89 -41.00 14.73
C GLY A 307 15.28 -39.91 15.73
N VAL A 308 15.31 -40.21 17.03
CA VAL A 308 15.85 -39.33 18.08
C VAL A 308 17.21 -39.83 18.58
N ILE A 309 17.82 -39.04 19.46
CA ILE A 309 18.98 -39.38 20.30
C ILE A 309 18.73 -38.66 21.63
N ASN A 310 18.44 -39.42 22.68
CA ASN A 310 18.23 -38.90 24.03
C ASN A 310 19.54 -38.91 24.86
N PRO A 311 19.58 -38.31 26.07
CA PRO A 311 20.78 -38.28 26.91
C PRO A 311 21.33 -39.66 27.32
N THR A 312 20.48 -40.70 27.35
CA THR A 312 20.89 -42.07 27.67
C THR A 312 21.66 -42.68 26.50
N GLU A 313 21.08 -42.70 25.30
CA GLU A 313 21.77 -43.14 24.08
C GLU A 313 23.05 -42.34 23.83
N LYS A 314 23.03 -41.03 24.06
CA LYS A 314 24.23 -40.20 23.95
C LYS A 314 25.37 -40.71 24.83
N THR A 315 25.05 -41.10 26.06
CA THR A 315 26.00 -41.64 27.05
C THR A 315 26.48 -43.04 26.65
N GLU A 316 25.59 -43.91 26.16
CA GLU A 316 25.95 -45.25 25.68
C GLU A 316 26.83 -45.20 24.42
N LEU A 317 26.55 -44.29 23.48
CA LEU A 317 27.35 -44.08 22.28
C LEU A 317 28.72 -43.47 22.58
N ASP A 318 28.82 -42.54 23.54
CA ASP A 318 30.11 -42.03 24.02
C ASP A 318 30.93 -43.14 24.70
N ALA A 319 30.29 -44.00 25.50
CA ALA A 319 30.95 -45.16 26.12
C ALA A 319 31.42 -46.18 25.08
N ALA A 320 30.60 -46.49 24.08
CA ALA A 320 30.94 -47.41 22.99
C ALA A 320 32.06 -46.85 22.08
N GLN A 321 31.99 -45.57 21.72
CA GLN A 321 33.06 -44.91 20.96
C GLN A 321 34.38 -44.84 21.75
N LYS A 322 34.31 -44.60 23.06
CA LYS A 322 35.48 -44.66 23.93
C LYS A 322 36.07 -46.08 23.98
N ALA A 323 35.23 -47.11 24.13
CA ALA A 323 35.68 -48.50 24.12
C ALA A 323 36.34 -48.90 22.79
N ALA A 324 35.76 -48.51 21.65
CA ALA A 324 36.35 -48.70 20.32
C ALA A 324 37.69 -47.97 20.19
N SER A 325 37.78 -46.71 20.64
CA SER A 325 39.02 -45.93 20.61
C SER A 325 40.12 -46.51 21.51
N ASP A 326 39.79 -46.97 22.72
CA ASP A 326 40.75 -47.58 23.64
C ASP A 326 41.23 -48.95 23.12
N ALA A 327 40.33 -49.76 22.55
CA ALA A 327 40.68 -51.05 21.94
C ALA A 327 41.53 -50.87 20.66
N LYS A 328 41.16 -49.94 19.77
CA LYS A 328 41.98 -49.55 18.60
C LYS A 328 43.37 -49.11 19.04
N LYS A 329 43.48 -48.29 20.10
CA LYS A 329 44.76 -47.85 20.65
C LYS A 329 45.60 -49.02 21.17
N ALA A 330 45.01 -49.94 21.94
CA ALA A 330 45.73 -51.11 22.46
C ALA A 330 46.23 -52.03 21.32
N ALA A 331 45.42 -52.23 20.28
CA ALA A 331 45.83 -52.95 19.07
C ALA A 331 46.92 -52.22 18.29
N ASP A 332 46.84 -50.90 18.17
CA ASP A 332 47.81 -50.05 17.47
C ASP A 332 49.18 -50.04 18.16
N GLU A 333 49.20 -49.88 19.49
CA GLU A 333 50.43 -49.98 20.30
C GLU A 333 51.04 -51.39 20.22
N ALA A 334 50.22 -52.46 20.17
CA ALA A 334 50.68 -53.84 20.03
C ALA A 334 51.27 -54.14 18.63
N VAL A 335 50.59 -53.75 17.54
CA VAL A 335 51.06 -53.98 16.16
C VAL A 335 52.29 -53.14 15.85
N LYS A 336 52.37 -51.90 16.34
CA LYS A 336 53.59 -51.06 16.23
C LYS A 336 54.76 -51.63 17.03
N GLY A 337 54.49 -52.35 18.12
CA GLY A 337 55.48 -53.06 18.93
C GLY A 337 56.08 -54.32 18.27
N LEU A 338 55.48 -54.86 17.20
CA LEU A 338 56.05 -55.99 16.46
C LEU A 338 57.30 -55.59 15.65
N PRO A 339 58.30 -56.47 15.48
CA PRO A 339 59.41 -56.24 14.56
C PRO A 339 58.96 -56.08 13.10
N ASP A 340 59.71 -55.28 12.32
CA ASP A 340 59.48 -55.10 10.88
C ASP A 340 59.79 -56.37 10.05
N SER A 341 60.29 -57.43 10.69
CA SER A 341 60.52 -58.76 10.09
C SER A 341 59.31 -59.69 10.17
N ILE A 342 58.20 -59.27 10.79
CA ILE A 342 56.97 -60.08 10.85
C ILE A 342 56.17 -59.92 9.55
N GLU A 343 56.09 -60.98 8.77
CA GLU A 343 55.28 -61.02 7.55
C GLU A 343 53.80 -60.81 7.90
N GLY A 344 53.15 -59.83 7.26
CA GLY A 344 51.77 -59.44 7.54
C GLY A 344 51.60 -58.25 8.50
N LYS A 345 52.65 -57.74 9.16
CA LYS A 345 52.59 -56.55 10.05
C LYS A 345 51.90 -55.35 9.38
N ASP A 346 52.32 -54.98 8.16
CA ASP A 346 51.73 -53.84 7.43
C ASP A 346 50.24 -54.04 7.12
N THR A 347 49.81 -55.29 6.91
CA THR A 347 48.39 -55.64 6.67
C THR A 347 47.58 -55.55 7.95
N LEU A 348 48.13 -55.98 9.10
CA LEU A 348 47.51 -55.76 10.41
C LEU A 348 47.41 -54.27 10.73
N GLN A 349 48.49 -53.51 10.52
CA GLN A 349 48.51 -52.07 10.78
C GLN A 349 47.46 -51.35 9.92
N GLY A 350 47.42 -51.61 8.60
CA GLY A 350 46.39 -51.07 7.71
C GLY A 350 44.97 -51.50 8.09
N THR A 351 44.79 -52.65 8.75
CA THR A 351 43.49 -53.09 9.27
C THR A 351 43.11 -52.36 10.55
N VAL A 352 44.05 -52.10 11.47
CA VAL A 352 43.83 -51.31 12.70
C VAL A 352 43.66 -49.83 12.38
N ASP A 353 44.36 -49.32 11.38
CA ASP A 353 44.26 -47.93 10.93
C ASP A 353 42.87 -47.61 10.37
N ALA A 354 42.24 -48.57 9.68
CA ALA A 354 40.88 -48.45 9.11
C ALA A 354 39.72 -48.60 10.12
N LEU A 355 39.99 -48.70 11.43
CA LEU A 355 38.95 -48.73 12.48
C LEU A 355 38.56 -47.30 12.89
N ASP A 356 37.75 -46.64 12.06
CA ASP A 356 37.37 -45.23 12.26
C ASP A 356 36.42 -44.98 13.45
N GLY A 357 35.82 -46.02 14.04
CA GLY A 357 34.79 -45.90 15.09
C GLY A 357 33.49 -45.28 14.57
N ILE A 358 32.85 -44.48 15.41
CA ILE A 358 31.63 -43.71 15.10
C ILE A 358 31.81 -42.21 15.31
N GLN A 359 30.93 -41.42 14.71
CA GLN A 359 30.68 -40.03 15.11
C GLN A 359 29.39 -40.02 15.95
N VAL A 360 29.51 -39.68 17.23
CA VAL A 360 28.36 -39.67 18.14
C VAL A 360 27.51 -38.42 17.86
N PRO A 361 26.20 -38.56 17.56
CA PRO A 361 25.32 -37.41 17.32
C PRO A 361 25.16 -36.53 18.57
N PRO A 362 24.72 -35.27 18.44
CA PRO A 362 24.19 -34.51 19.58
C PRO A 362 22.87 -35.12 20.05
N VAL A 363 22.48 -34.82 21.31
CA VAL A 363 21.11 -35.04 21.79
C VAL A 363 20.15 -34.16 20.97
N ASN A 364 18.98 -34.69 20.62
CA ASN A 364 17.89 -33.95 20.00
C ASN A 364 16.50 -34.25 20.61
N ASP A 365 16.42 -35.11 21.62
CA ASP A 365 15.28 -35.32 22.52
C ASP A 365 15.81 -35.27 23.97
N GLU A 366 16.10 -34.06 24.44
CA GLU A 366 16.63 -33.80 25.80
C GLU A 366 15.63 -34.26 26.87
N ASN A 367 14.34 -34.21 26.56
CA ASN A 367 13.26 -34.52 27.51
C ASN A 367 12.81 -36.00 27.51
N SER A 368 13.35 -36.81 26.59
CA SER A 368 13.17 -38.27 26.45
C SER A 368 11.71 -38.70 26.24
N ASN A 369 10.96 -37.98 25.40
CA ASN A 369 9.55 -38.27 25.11
C ASN A 369 9.30 -39.00 23.76
N GLY A 370 10.35 -39.21 22.96
CA GLY A 370 10.27 -39.81 21.62
C GLY A 370 9.90 -38.82 20.51
N VAL A 371 10.01 -37.52 20.76
CA VAL A 371 9.78 -36.40 19.85
C VAL A 371 11.05 -35.54 19.87
N PRO A 372 11.62 -35.15 18.71
CA PRO A 372 12.74 -34.22 18.72
C PRO A 372 12.31 -32.87 19.29
N ASP A 373 13.14 -32.23 20.13
CA ASP A 373 12.81 -30.95 20.78
C ASP A 373 12.43 -29.86 19.75
N SER A 374 12.99 -29.91 18.53
CA SER A 374 12.64 -29.01 17.42
C SER A 374 11.21 -29.17 16.88
N VAL A 375 10.54 -30.29 17.18
CA VAL A 375 9.12 -30.52 16.86
C VAL A 375 8.25 -30.11 18.05
N ASP A 376 8.68 -30.37 19.28
CA ASP A 376 8.03 -29.84 20.49
C ASP A 376 8.01 -28.29 20.48
N ASP A 377 9.08 -27.63 20.06
CA ASP A 377 9.13 -26.18 19.83
C ASP A 377 8.06 -25.70 18.84
N LEU A 378 7.83 -26.43 17.75
CA LEU A 378 6.80 -26.08 16.75
C LEU A 378 5.38 -26.31 17.29
N VAL A 379 5.14 -27.40 18.01
CA VAL A 379 3.86 -27.68 18.68
C VAL A 379 3.59 -26.63 19.77
N ASN A 380 4.62 -26.21 20.51
CA ASN A 380 4.52 -25.13 21.50
C ASN A 380 4.30 -23.76 20.83
N ALA A 381 4.92 -23.47 19.69
CA ALA A 381 4.63 -22.26 18.91
C ALA A 381 3.17 -22.22 18.43
N ALA A 382 2.60 -23.34 17.97
CA ALA A 382 1.19 -23.44 17.62
C ALA A 382 0.26 -23.22 18.82
N LYS A 383 0.61 -23.75 20.01
CA LYS A 383 -0.11 -23.50 21.27
C LYS A 383 -0.05 -22.02 21.70
N VAL A 384 1.11 -21.38 21.59
CA VAL A 384 1.30 -19.96 21.90
C VAL A 384 0.51 -19.07 20.94
N ALA A 385 0.48 -19.40 19.64
CA ALA A 385 -0.36 -18.71 18.66
C ALA A 385 -1.86 -18.84 19.01
N ALA A 386 -2.31 -20.02 19.47
CA ALA A 386 -3.71 -20.25 19.83
C ALA A 386 -4.13 -19.46 21.08
N GLU A 387 -3.27 -19.38 22.11
CA GLU A 387 -3.54 -18.54 23.27
C GLU A 387 -3.47 -17.04 22.91
N ALA A 388 -2.60 -16.62 21.99
CA ALA A 388 -2.57 -15.24 21.48
C ALA A 388 -3.82 -14.87 20.66
N ALA A 389 -4.41 -15.81 19.91
CA ALA A 389 -5.69 -15.61 19.23
C ALA A 389 -6.85 -15.50 20.23
N LYS A 390 -6.78 -16.26 21.34
CA LYS A 390 -7.72 -16.13 22.46
C LYS A 390 -7.54 -14.82 23.23
N ASP A 391 -6.32 -14.37 23.51
CA ASP A 391 -6.06 -13.05 24.12
C ASP A 391 -6.61 -11.91 23.25
N ALA A 392 -6.51 -12.02 21.93
CA ALA A 392 -7.12 -11.06 21.00
C ALA A 392 -8.66 -11.05 21.10
N LEU A 393 -9.29 -12.22 21.20
CA LEU A 393 -10.74 -12.36 21.36
C LEU A 393 -11.23 -11.89 22.74
N ASP A 394 -10.55 -12.26 23.82
CA ASP A 394 -10.87 -11.84 25.20
C ASP A 394 -10.69 -10.32 25.36
N LYS A 395 -9.69 -9.72 24.69
CA LYS A 395 -9.52 -8.27 24.60
C LYS A 395 -10.66 -7.60 23.83
N ALA A 396 -11.02 -8.10 22.65
CA ALA A 396 -12.11 -7.53 21.86
C ALA A 396 -13.45 -7.58 22.62
N ASN A 397 -13.78 -8.71 23.26
CA ASN A 397 -14.99 -8.83 24.06
C ASN A 397 -15.03 -7.96 25.34
N SER A 398 -13.93 -7.27 25.70
CA SER A 398 -13.78 -6.64 27.02
C SER A 398 -14.70 -5.45 27.28
N ASP A 399 -15.25 -4.80 26.25
CA ASP A 399 -16.24 -3.71 26.38
C ASP A 399 -17.64 -4.08 25.82
N ASN A 400 -17.85 -5.38 25.54
CA ASN A 400 -19.04 -5.94 24.87
C ASN A 400 -19.32 -5.41 23.45
N SER A 401 -18.33 -4.80 22.80
CA SER A 401 -18.39 -4.35 21.40
C SER A 401 -17.28 -5.02 20.57
N ILE A 402 -17.41 -5.04 19.24
CA ILE A 402 -16.39 -5.55 18.31
C ILE A 402 -16.25 -4.57 17.16
N THR A 403 -15.05 -4.01 16.98
CA THR A 403 -14.68 -3.15 15.85
C THR A 403 -14.19 -3.96 14.62
N PRO A 404 -14.17 -3.37 13.40
CA PRO A 404 -13.53 -3.98 12.24
C PRO A 404 -12.06 -4.33 12.47
N GLU A 405 -11.33 -3.46 13.18
CA GLU A 405 -9.91 -3.57 13.51
C GLU A 405 -9.65 -4.76 14.45
N GLU A 406 -10.50 -4.95 15.46
CA GLU A 406 -10.42 -6.09 16.38
C GLU A 406 -10.78 -7.40 15.70
N LYS A 407 -11.84 -7.42 14.87
CA LYS A 407 -12.16 -8.58 14.03
C LYS A 407 -10.97 -8.99 13.16
N LYS A 408 -10.34 -8.03 12.49
CA LYS A 408 -9.14 -8.24 11.65
C LYS A 408 -7.92 -8.67 12.46
N ALA A 409 -7.79 -8.22 13.72
CA ALA A 409 -6.74 -8.70 14.62
C ALA A 409 -6.93 -10.18 15.00
N ILE A 410 -8.16 -10.62 15.29
CA ILE A 410 -8.49 -12.02 15.57
C ILE A 410 -8.30 -12.88 14.31
N GLU A 411 -8.70 -12.41 13.13
CA GLU A 411 -8.46 -13.09 11.84
C GLU A 411 -6.97 -13.29 11.57
N ASN A 412 -6.14 -12.27 11.77
CA ASN A 412 -4.68 -12.37 11.64
C ASN A 412 -4.07 -13.33 12.66
N ALA A 413 -4.56 -13.35 13.90
CA ALA A 413 -4.09 -14.29 14.92
C ALA A 413 -4.46 -15.73 14.58
N ASN A 414 -5.70 -15.99 14.12
CA ASN A 414 -6.13 -17.29 13.62
C ASN A 414 -5.32 -17.75 12.39
N ALA A 415 -4.96 -16.84 11.48
CA ALA A 415 -4.06 -17.15 10.36
C ALA A 415 -2.65 -17.56 10.84
N ALA A 416 -2.14 -16.94 11.91
CA ALA A 416 -0.89 -17.35 12.56
C ALA A 416 -1.01 -18.71 13.27
N VAL A 417 -2.17 -19.05 13.84
CA VAL A 417 -2.45 -20.39 14.40
C VAL A 417 -2.32 -21.46 13.32
N GLU A 418 -3.04 -21.32 12.20
CA GLU A 418 -2.98 -22.33 11.14
C GLU A 418 -1.61 -22.39 10.46
N ALA A 419 -0.92 -21.26 10.25
CA ALA A 419 0.45 -21.27 9.73
C ALA A 419 1.46 -21.97 10.66
N ALA A 420 1.33 -21.80 11.98
CA ALA A 420 2.13 -22.52 12.96
C ALA A 420 1.78 -24.02 13.02
N LYS A 421 0.49 -24.36 12.87
CA LYS A 421 0.03 -25.76 12.81
C LYS A 421 0.48 -26.47 11.55
N ASP A 422 0.45 -25.84 10.38
CA ASP A 422 0.99 -26.41 9.13
C ASP A 422 2.49 -26.71 9.26
N ALA A 423 3.25 -25.83 9.92
CA ALA A 423 4.66 -26.04 10.20
C ALA A 423 4.91 -27.22 11.15
N ALA A 424 4.14 -27.30 12.25
CA ALA A 424 4.22 -28.40 13.22
C ALA A 424 3.75 -29.74 12.62
N GLN A 425 2.62 -29.76 11.91
CA GLN A 425 2.06 -30.95 11.26
C GLN A 425 3.05 -31.53 10.25
N LYS A 426 3.65 -30.68 9.40
CA LYS A 426 4.66 -31.12 8.43
C LYS A 426 5.91 -31.73 9.10
N ALA A 427 6.26 -31.27 10.30
CA ALA A 427 7.34 -31.85 11.09
C ALA A 427 6.92 -33.21 11.70
N ILE A 428 5.72 -33.30 12.28
CA ILE A 428 5.14 -34.53 12.84
C ILE A 428 4.96 -35.61 11.75
N ASP A 429 4.45 -35.25 10.57
CA ASP A 429 4.30 -36.14 9.41
C ASP A 429 5.64 -36.76 8.98
N SER A 430 6.74 -36.02 9.17
CA SER A 430 8.11 -36.44 8.85
C SER A 430 8.74 -37.34 9.92
N LEU A 431 8.12 -37.52 11.09
CA LEU A 431 8.61 -38.44 12.13
C LEU A 431 8.32 -39.91 11.77
N PRO A 432 9.16 -40.87 12.23
CA PRO A 432 8.83 -42.28 12.21
C PRO A 432 7.55 -42.62 12.99
N ASP A 433 6.85 -43.69 12.59
CA ASP A 433 5.58 -44.08 13.20
C ASP A 433 5.81 -44.69 14.59
N GLY A 434 5.43 -43.96 15.65
CA GLY A 434 5.69 -44.33 17.04
C GLY A 434 4.85 -43.57 18.06
N GLN A 435 5.15 -43.77 19.35
CA GLN A 435 4.41 -43.14 20.46
C GLN A 435 4.60 -41.62 20.48
N GLY A 436 5.82 -41.11 20.31
CA GLY A 436 6.11 -39.68 20.26
C GLY A 436 5.32 -38.95 19.17
N LYS A 437 5.33 -39.45 17.91
CA LYS A 437 4.50 -38.93 16.81
C LYS A 437 3.00 -38.85 17.18
N THR A 438 2.49 -39.85 17.90
CA THR A 438 1.10 -39.89 18.38
C THR A 438 0.84 -38.85 19.48
N ALA A 439 1.78 -38.66 20.40
CA ALA A 439 1.71 -37.65 21.46
C ALA A 439 1.80 -36.22 20.90
N ALA A 440 2.76 -35.95 20.01
CA ALA A 440 2.92 -34.66 19.35
C ALA A 440 1.65 -34.26 18.57
N GLN A 441 1.01 -35.19 17.86
CA GLN A 441 -0.29 -34.94 17.22
C GLN A 441 -1.37 -34.59 18.24
N ALA A 442 -1.51 -35.37 19.32
CA ALA A 442 -2.51 -35.12 20.36
C ALA A 442 -2.28 -33.81 21.14
N GLU A 443 -1.04 -33.30 21.16
CA GLU A 443 -0.68 -31.98 21.67
C GLU A 443 -0.96 -30.86 20.66
N LEU A 444 -0.73 -31.09 19.36
CA LEU A 444 -1.01 -30.15 18.28
C LEU A 444 -2.51 -29.95 18.06
N ASP A 445 -3.31 -31.01 18.15
CA ASP A 445 -4.77 -31.00 18.02
C ASP A 445 -5.48 -30.12 19.07
N LYS A 446 -4.77 -29.67 20.11
CA LYS A 446 -5.24 -28.71 21.11
C LYS A 446 -5.11 -27.26 20.64
N ALA A 447 -4.15 -26.96 19.76
CA ALA A 447 -4.01 -25.64 19.15
C ALA A 447 -5.15 -25.46 18.12
N LYS A 448 -6.05 -24.53 18.42
CA LYS A 448 -7.23 -24.25 17.60
C LYS A 448 -7.42 -22.75 17.42
N PRO A 449 -7.87 -22.31 16.24
CA PRO A 449 -8.31 -20.94 16.05
C PRO A 449 -9.59 -20.72 16.85
N VAL A 450 -9.85 -19.47 17.22
CA VAL A 450 -11.05 -19.08 17.95
C VAL A 450 -12.15 -18.63 16.97
N ASP A 451 -13.41 -18.78 17.35
CA ASP A 451 -14.52 -18.26 16.55
C ASP A 451 -14.39 -16.74 16.40
N VAL A 452 -14.41 -16.25 15.16
CA VAL A 452 -14.33 -14.81 14.84
C VAL A 452 -15.72 -14.21 15.01
N PRO A 453 -15.94 -13.26 15.94
CA PRO A 453 -17.23 -12.60 16.09
C PRO A 453 -17.51 -11.64 14.94
N ASP A 454 -18.80 -11.44 14.64
CA ASP A 454 -19.25 -10.37 13.74
C ASP A 454 -18.93 -8.98 14.34
N VAL A 455 -18.73 -7.99 13.46
CA VAL A 455 -18.56 -6.59 13.88
C VAL A 455 -19.87 -6.11 14.51
N THR A 456 -19.83 -5.73 15.79
CA THR A 456 -21.02 -5.24 16.51
C THR A 456 -21.07 -3.73 16.62
N MET A 457 -19.98 -3.00 16.34
CA MET A 457 -19.99 -1.55 16.15
C MET A 457 -20.18 -1.18 14.69
N THR A 458 -21.36 -0.67 14.34
CA THR A 458 -21.64 -0.07 13.04
C THR A 458 -22.45 1.21 13.23
N ALA A 459 -22.24 2.16 12.31
CA ALA A 459 -23.13 3.30 12.10
C ALA A 459 -23.68 3.23 10.68
N LYS A 460 -24.91 3.72 10.49
CA LYS A 460 -25.52 3.88 9.17
C LYS A 460 -26.44 5.08 9.14
N ILE A 461 -26.59 5.66 7.96
CA ILE A 461 -27.60 6.67 7.65
C ILE A 461 -28.89 5.92 7.27
N THR A 462 -30.05 6.35 7.76
CA THR A 462 -31.34 5.68 7.56
C THR A 462 -32.33 6.51 6.76
N SER A 463 -32.26 7.83 6.88
CA SER A 463 -33.12 8.80 6.19
C SER A 463 -32.51 10.19 6.22
N TYR A 464 -33.12 11.12 5.50
CA TYR A 464 -32.97 12.56 5.74
C TYR A 464 -34.35 13.19 5.88
N ASP A 465 -34.45 14.33 6.57
CA ASP A 465 -35.60 15.23 6.42
C ASP A 465 -35.28 16.33 5.41
N ASP A 466 -36.32 16.73 4.68
CA ASP A 466 -36.41 17.88 3.78
C ASP A 466 -37.52 18.80 4.33
N ASP A 467 -37.20 20.08 4.59
CA ASP A 467 -38.18 21.10 5.05
C ASP A 467 -38.42 22.28 4.08
N ILE A 468 -37.94 22.14 2.83
CA ILE A 468 -38.01 23.16 1.76
C ILE A 468 -39.05 22.78 0.68
N GLY A 469 -39.46 23.77 -0.12
CA GLY A 469 -40.25 23.53 -1.33
C GLY A 469 -41.67 22.99 -1.11
N ASP A 470 -42.17 22.27 -2.13
CA ASP A 470 -43.50 21.66 -2.14
C ASP A 470 -43.51 20.19 -1.66
N ILE A 471 -42.33 19.54 -1.52
CA ILE A 471 -42.19 18.08 -1.32
C ILE A 471 -41.43 17.77 0.00
N THR A 472 -41.82 18.42 1.08
CA THR A 472 -41.24 18.21 2.42
C THR A 472 -41.56 16.84 3.03
N GLY A 473 -40.65 16.30 3.86
CA GLY A 473 -40.84 15.02 4.55
C GLY A 473 -39.55 14.29 4.93
N ASN A 474 -39.69 13.05 5.43
CA ASN A 474 -38.56 12.15 5.73
C ASN A 474 -38.37 11.15 4.57
N PHE A 475 -37.23 11.22 3.88
CA PHE A 475 -36.92 10.46 2.67
C PHE A 475 -35.81 9.42 2.87
N LEU A 476 -35.49 8.64 1.82
CA LEU A 476 -34.57 7.49 1.85
C LEU A 476 -33.47 7.62 0.79
N SER A 477 -32.40 6.84 0.93
CA SER A 477 -31.29 6.77 -0.05
C SER A 477 -31.80 6.59 -1.49
N GLY A 478 -31.26 7.38 -2.41
CA GLY A 478 -31.62 7.37 -3.84
C GLY A 478 -32.84 8.22 -4.21
N THR A 479 -33.21 9.21 -3.39
CA THR A 479 -34.29 10.17 -3.70
C THR A 479 -33.76 11.59 -3.97
N GLN A 480 -34.65 12.44 -4.50
CA GLN A 480 -34.37 13.85 -4.81
C GLN A 480 -34.94 14.78 -3.73
N THR A 481 -34.35 15.96 -3.59
CA THR A 481 -34.71 17.00 -2.60
C THR A 481 -34.39 18.39 -3.14
N ASP A 482 -35.20 19.40 -2.83
CA ASP A 482 -34.84 20.80 -3.02
C ASP A 482 -34.38 21.51 -1.73
N ASP A 483 -34.27 20.76 -0.63
CA ASP A 483 -33.50 21.14 0.55
C ASP A 483 -32.00 20.82 0.35
N ALA A 484 -31.19 21.88 0.30
CA ALA A 484 -29.74 21.79 0.25
C ALA A 484 -29.07 21.78 1.63
N ASN A 485 -29.84 21.87 2.72
CA ASN A 485 -29.39 21.81 4.11
C ASN A 485 -30.09 20.68 4.92
N PRO A 486 -30.30 19.47 4.36
CA PRO A 486 -31.20 18.47 4.94
C PRO A 486 -30.70 17.91 6.29
N THR A 487 -31.63 17.56 7.18
CA THR A 487 -31.28 16.85 8.43
C THR A 487 -31.01 15.37 8.13
N LEU A 488 -29.74 14.98 8.05
CA LEU A 488 -29.33 13.58 7.95
C LEU A 488 -29.65 12.83 9.24
N LYS A 489 -30.19 11.61 9.13
CA LYS A 489 -30.58 10.77 10.27
C LYS A 489 -30.01 9.38 10.17
N GLY A 490 -29.72 8.77 11.31
CA GLY A 490 -29.25 7.40 11.32
C GLY A 490 -29.21 6.73 12.68
N THR A 491 -28.56 5.58 12.71
CA THR A 491 -28.40 4.73 13.90
C THR A 491 -26.95 4.27 14.02
N ALA A 492 -26.44 4.26 15.25
CA ALA A 492 -25.25 3.52 15.65
C ALA A 492 -25.65 2.41 16.63
N THR A 493 -25.03 1.24 16.52
CA THR A 493 -25.33 0.09 17.39
C THR A 493 -24.88 0.25 18.84
N LYS A 494 -24.02 1.25 19.11
CA LYS A 494 -23.52 1.59 20.45
C LYS A 494 -24.10 2.93 20.90
N PRO A 495 -25.02 2.96 21.89
CA PRO A 495 -25.57 4.21 22.42
C PRO A 495 -24.51 5.15 22.98
N ASN A 496 -24.72 6.46 22.86
CA ASN A 496 -23.78 7.52 23.29
C ASN A 496 -22.38 7.38 22.66
N SER A 497 -22.30 6.89 21.42
CA SER A 497 -21.05 6.83 20.64
C SER A 497 -20.93 7.99 19.66
N THR A 498 -19.69 8.33 19.30
CA THR A 498 -19.40 9.22 18.18
C THR A 498 -19.69 8.51 16.85
N VAL A 499 -20.40 9.20 15.97
CA VAL A 499 -20.54 8.83 14.56
C VAL A 499 -19.85 9.89 13.71
N TYR A 500 -18.98 9.43 12.83
CA TYR A 500 -18.29 10.23 11.84
C TYR A 500 -19.01 10.07 10.50
N LEU A 501 -19.36 11.19 9.88
CA LEU A 501 -19.94 11.22 8.54
C LEU A 501 -18.87 11.60 7.53
N PHE A 502 -18.86 10.91 6.40
CA PHE A 502 -17.93 11.13 5.30
C PHE A 502 -18.70 11.33 4.00
N GLU A 503 -18.12 12.11 3.10
CA GLU A 503 -18.53 12.24 1.71
C GLU A 503 -17.38 11.74 0.82
N LYS A 504 -17.67 11.31 -0.40
CA LYS A 504 -16.65 10.94 -1.38
C LYS A 504 -16.31 12.15 -2.26
N ASP A 505 -15.05 12.55 -2.32
CA ASP A 505 -14.60 13.62 -3.22
C ASP A 505 -14.50 13.18 -4.69
N ALA A 506 -14.29 14.13 -5.61
CA ALA A 506 -14.16 13.86 -7.04
C ALA A 506 -12.95 12.98 -7.40
N GLY A 507 -11.86 13.06 -6.62
CA GLY A 507 -10.71 12.14 -6.71
C GLY A 507 -11.01 10.73 -6.18
N GLY A 508 -12.18 10.53 -5.56
CA GLY A 508 -12.67 9.27 -5.06
C GLY A 508 -12.32 8.97 -3.59
N HIS A 509 -11.77 9.91 -2.83
CA HIS A 509 -11.36 9.68 -1.43
C HIS A 509 -12.50 9.98 -0.44
N TYR A 510 -12.44 9.38 0.74
CA TYR A 510 -13.39 9.62 1.83
C TYR A 510 -12.97 10.85 2.66
N VAL A 511 -13.61 12.00 2.40
CA VAL A 511 -13.41 13.24 3.16
C VAL A 511 -14.36 13.28 4.35
N LYS A 512 -13.87 13.66 5.54
CA LYS A 512 -14.70 13.77 6.74
C LYS A 512 -15.65 14.96 6.63
N PHE A 513 -16.91 14.68 6.33
CA PHE A 513 -17.99 15.65 6.24
C PHE A 513 -18.42 16.17 7.62
N ALA A 514 -18.67 15.30 8.61
CA ALA A 514 -19.15 15.71 9.93
C ALA A 514 -18.80 14.74 11.08
N GLU A 515 -19.20 15.11 12.29
CA GLU A 515 -19.13 14.31 13.52
C GLU A 515 -20.35 14.63 14.38
N VAL A 516 -21.04 13.58 14.86
CA VAL A 516 -22.30 13.67 15.63
C VAL A 516 -22.28 12.64 16.76
N GLN A 517 -23.03 12.89 17.84
CA GLN A 517 -23.21 11.93 18.93
C GLN A 517 -24.53 11.18 18.76
N ALA A 518 -24.49 9.86 18.93
CA ALA A 518 -25.70 9.05 19.08
C ALA A 518 -26.32 9.24 20.48
N ASP A 519 -27.64 9.06 20.57
CA ASP A 519 -28.39 9.14 21.82
C ASP A 519 -28.30 7.85 22.66
N ALA A 520 -29.10 7.77 23.73
CA ALA A 520 -29.15 6.62 24.64
C ALA A 520 -29.84 5.36 24.07
N ASP A 521 -30.54 5.49 22.94
CA ASP A 521 -31.15 4.38 22.18
C ASP A 521 -30.34 4.05 20.90
N GLY A 522 -29.31 4.84 20.57
CA GLY A 522 -28.42 4.67 19.42
C GLY A 522 -28.78 5.51 18.19
N ASN A 523 -29.80 6.37 18.25
CA ASN A 523 -30.19 7.22 17.10
C ASN A 523 -29.31 8.47 17.05
N TRP A 524 -29.09 9.03 15.85
CA TRP A 524 -28.43 10.32 15.67
C TRP A 524 -29.08 11.15 14.57
N THR A 525 -28.93 12.46 14.67
CA THR A 525 -29.45 13.47 13.73
C THR A 525 -28.39 14.55 13.51
N TYR A 526 -28.10 14.88 12.26
CA TYR A 526 -27.15 15.93 11.87
C TYR A 526 -27.81 16.89 10.88
N ASP A 527 -28.13 18.09 11.34
CA ASP A 527 -28.60 19.19 10.50
C ASP A 527 -27.41 19.72 9.68
N VAL A 528 -27.49 19.71 8.34
CA VAL A 528 -26.40 20.21 7.48
C VAL A 528 -26.36 21.74 7.57
N PRO A 529 -25.30 22.36 8.13
CA PRO A 529 -25.27 23.80 8.37
C PRO A 529 -24.97 24.59 7.08
N GLN A 530 -25.27 25.90 7.06
CA GLN A 530 -25.15 26.72 5.84
C GLN A 530 -23.71 26.84 5.30
N GLU A 531 -22.68 26.69 6.13
CA GLU A 531 -21.29 26.61 5.64
C GLU A 531 -20.93 25.25 5.00
N LYS A 532 -21.89 24.33 4.89
CA LYS A 532 -21.81 23.01 4.23
C LYS A 532 -23.05 22.69 3.39
N THR A 533 -23.78 23.71 2.94
CA THR A 533 -24.92 23.53 2.03
C THR A 533 -24.50 22.69 0.83
N LEU A 534 -25.32 21.68 0.53
CA LEU A 534 -25.11 20.72 -0.54
C LEU A 534 -25.30 21.41 -1.90
N THR A 535 -24.59 20.93 -2.92
CA THR A 535 -24.64 21.51 -4.27
C THR A 535 -25.67 20.74 -5.11
N ILE A 536 -26.19 21.38 -6.17
CA ILE A 536 -27.13 20.73 -7.11
C ILE A 536 -26.39 19.63 -7.90
N LYS A 537 -26.38 18.43 -7.33
CA LYS A 537 -25.79 17.19 -7.83
C LYS A 537 -26.26 15.99 -6.98
N LYS A 538 -25.78 14.79 -7.35
CA LYS A 538 -25.79 13.63 -6.45
C LYS A 538 -24.66 13.70 -5.41
N HIS A 539 -25.02 13.62 -4.14
CA HIS A 539 -24.12 13.40 -3.01
C HIS A 539 -24.23 11.94 -2.52
N SER A 540 -23.11 11.34 -2.11
CA SER A 540 -23.06 9.99 -1.50
C SER A 540 -22.34 10.05 -0.15
N PHE A 541 -23.12 9.89 0.93
CA PHE A 541 -22.65 9.94 2.30
C PHE A 541 -22.42 8.55 2.89
N TYR A 542 -21.50 8.48 3.86
CA TYR A 542 -21.11 7.25 4.55
C TYR A 542 -21.00 7.55 6.06
N ALA A 543 -21.41 6.60 6.90
CA ALA A 543 -21.33 6.72 8.36
C ALA A 543 -20.43 5.65 8.97
N SER A 544 -19.60 6.03 9.92
CA SER A 544 -18.71 5.13 10.66
C SER A 544 -18.71 5.48 12.16
N THR A 545 -18.47 4.52 13.03
CA THR A 545 -18.11 4.81 14.44
C THR A 545 -16.62 5.15 14.60
N GLU A 546 -15.82 4.94 13.55
CA GLU A 546 -14.38 5.23 13.53
C GLU A 546 -14.04 6.49 12.75
N SER A 547 -12.98 7.18 13.19
CA SER A 547 -12.54 8.47 12.61
C SER A 547 -11.89 8.38 11.22
N THR A 548 -11.82 7.17 10.66
CA THR A 548 -11.39 6.83 9.29
C THR A 548 -12.26 5.71 8.75
N ILE A 549 -12.57 5.70 7.45
CA ILE A 549 -13.27 4.57 6.81
C ILE A 549 -12.27 3.51 6.34
N PRO A 550 -12.45 2.21 6.70
CA PRO A 550 -11.79 1.12 6.00
C PRO A 550 -12.47 0.92 4.63
N GLU A 551 -11.69 1.11 3.56
CA GLU A 551 -12.15 1.05 2.17
C GLU A 551 -12.70 -0.34 1.78
N SER A 552 -14.01 -0.55 1.96
CA SER A 552 -14.88 -1.54 1.28
C SER A 552 -16.17 -1.87 2.05
N THR A 553 -16.30 -1.51 3.33
CA THR A 553 -17.30 -2.12 4.24
C THR A 553 -18.46 -1.23 4.70
N VAL A 554 -18.67 -0.06 4.08
CA VAL A 554 -19.73 0.90 4.48
C VAL A 554 -20.70 1.13 3.32
N GLU A 555 -22.01 0.95 3.57
CA GLU A 555 -23.07 1.25 2.60
C GLU A 555 -23.15 2.77 2.35
N SER A 556 -23.35 3.19 1.09
CA SER A 556 -23.59 4.60 0.77
C SER A 556 -25.06 4.98 1.02
N PHE A 557 -25.26 6.22 1.43
CA PHE A 557 -26.55 6.86 1.48
C PHE A 557 -26.55 8.03 0.49
N ASP A 558 -27.31 7.86 -0.59
CA ASP A 558 -27.27 8.74 -1.75
C ASP A 558 -28.43 9.75 -1.67
N ILE A 559 -28.15 11.03 -1.93
CA ILE A 559 -29.14 12.12 -2.00
C ILE A 559 -28.87 12.91 -3.28
N THR A 560 -29.90 13.23 -4.07
CA THR A 560 -29.75 14.11 -5.25
C THR A 560 -30.43 15.44 -5.00
N VAL A 561 -29.64 16.50 -4.82
CA VAL A 561 -30.16 17.85 -4.61
C VAL A 561 -30.53 18.44 -5.98
N VAL A 562 -31.73 19.01 -6.08
CA VAL A 562 -32.31 19.59 -7.30
C VAL A 562 -32.79 21.04 -7.06
N ARG A 563 -33.05 21.79 -8.14
CA ARG A 563 -33.48 23.20 -8.06
C ARG A 563 -34.93 23.32 -7.57
N GLY A 564 -35.13 24.11 -6.51
CA GLY A 564 -36.41 24.21 -5.80
C GLY A 564 -37.47 25.14 -6.40
N SER A 565 -38.72 24.95 -6.00
CA SER A 565 -39.90 25.48 -6.72
C SER A 565 -40.18 26.98 -6.57
N SER A 566 -39.41 27.72 -5.77
CA SER A 566 -39.34 29.19 -5.79
C SER A 566 -38.22 29.70 -4.86
N HIS A 567 -37.43 30.69 -5.28
CA HIS A 567 -36.52 31.44 -4.40
C HIS A 567 -36.82 32.94 -4.43
N THR A 568 -37.10 33.52 -3.25
CA THR A 568 -37.33 34.96 -3.07
C THR A 568 -36.22 35.56 -2.21
N PHE A 569 -35.35 36.36 -2.82
CA PHE A 569 -34.14 36.86 -2.15
C PHE A 569 -34.41 37.91 -1.07
N SER A 570 -33.63 37.81 0.01
CA SER A 570 -33.71 38.75 1.14
C SER A 570 -32.97 40.05 0.82
N ASP A 571 -33.43 41.17 1.37
CA ASP A 571 -32.74 42.47 1.21
C ASP A 571 -31.34 42.51 1.87
N ALA A 572 -30.98 41.48 2.64
CA ALA A 572 -29.79 41.40 3.47
C ALA A 572 -28.61 40.66 2.83
N SER A 573 -28.84 39.76 1.87
CA SER A 573 -27.75 39.03 1.18
C SER A 573 -27.12 39.83 0.02
N MET A 574 -27.88 40.71 -0.63
CA MET A 574 -27.39 41.49 -1.77
C MET A 574 -26.31 42.54 -1.41
N LYS A 575 -25.18 42.49 -2.13
CA LYS A 575 -24.02 43.39 -1.98
C LYS A 575 -24.27 44.78 -2.59
N LYS A 576 -25.04 45.62 -1.89
CA LYS A 576 -25.36 47.00 -2.31
C LYS A 576 -24.14 47.93 -2.26
N VAL A 577 -23.70 48.45 -3.41
CA VAL A 577 -22.51 49.34 -3.52
C VAL A 577 -22.94 50.78 -3.83
N SER A 578 -22.63 51.70 -2.90
CA SER A 578 -22.95 53.12 -3.09
C SER A 578 -21.85 53.85 -3.85
N MET A 579 -22.10 54.17 -5.13
CA MET A 579 -21.12 54.82 -6.01
C MET A 579 -20.94 56.33 -5.71
N ASN A 580 -20.25 56.61 -4.60
CA ASN A 580 -19.79 57.96 -4.24
C ASN A 580 -18.54 58.37 -5.03
N GLY A 581 -18.71 58.59 -6.34
CA GLY A 581 -17.97 59.56 -7.18
C GLY A 581 -16.43 59.58 -7.24
N THR A 582 -15.70 58.70 -6.54
CA THR A 582 -14.21 58.77 -6.45
C THR A 582 -13.46 57.44 -6.30
N THR A 583 -14.09 56.33 -5.88
CA THR A 583 -13.37 55.06 -5.66
C THR A 583 -14.27 53.82 -5.71
N ILE A 584 -13.90 52.84 -6.56
CA ILE A 584 -14.28 51.43 -6.42
C ILE A 584 -13.06 50.67 -5.88
N SER A 585 -12.69 50.93 -4.63
CA SER A 585 -11.40 50.51 -4.05
C SER A 585 -11.50 49.30 -3.11
N SER A 586 -12.55 48.48 -3.23
CA SER A 586 -12.88 47.42 -2.27
C SER A 586 -13.36 46.11 -2.92
N LEU A 587 -12.94 45.83 -4.15
CA LEU A 587 -13.23 44.58 -4.87
C LEU A 587 -12.00 43.69 -5.09
N GLY A 588 -10.88 43.98 -4.43
CA GLY A 588 -9.66 43.18 -4.53
C GLY A 588 -8.81 43.51 -5.77
N PRO A 589 -7.86 42.63 -6.14
CA PRO A 589 -6.98 42.81 -7.29
C PRO A 589 -7.71 42.41 -8.59
N LEU A 590 -8.74 43.18 -8.97
CA LEU A 590 -9.43 43.01 -10.24
C LEU A 590 -8.47 43.26 -11.43
N GLY A 591 -7.97 42.18 -12.02
CA GLY A 591 -7.18 42.22 -13.24
C GLY A 591 -8.07 42.48 -14.45
N ASN A 592 -7.89 43.65 -15.09
CA ASN A 592 -8.48 44.08 -16.37
C ASN A 592 -10.02 44.10 -16.54
N SER A 593 -10.80 43.33 -15.78
CA SER A 593 -12.27 43.22 -15.89
C SER A 593 -13.05 44.52 -15.61
N PHE A 594 -12.38 45.60 -15.19
CA PHE A 594 -12.97 46.94 -15.13
C PHE A 594 -13.42 47.48 -16.48
N ASP A 595 -12.88 46.96 -17.59
CA ASP A 595 -13.28 47.31 -18.96
C ASP A 595 -14.79 47.00 -19.20
N ASN A 596 -15.39 46.11 -18.39
CA ASN A 596 -16.80 45.73 -18.43
C ASN A 596 -17.73 46.64 -17.58
N LEU A 597 -17.21 47.41 -16.63
CA LEU A 597 -18.04 48.18 -15.67
C LEU A 597 -18.27 49.63 -16.12
N ALA A 598 -18.77 49.80 -17.35
CA ALA A 598 -18.99 51.09 -18.00
C ALA A 598 -20.18 51.90 -17.42
N ALA A 599 -20.04 52.41 -16.19
CA ALA A 599 -21.05 53.26 -15.55
C ALA A 599 -20.48 54.34 -14.63
N VAL A 600 -20.93 55.60 -14.80
CA VAL A 600 -21.42 56.46 -13.69
C VAL A 600 -22.12 57.74 -14.18
N SER A 601 -23.35 57.91 -13.67
CA SER A 601 -24.14 59.12 -13.34
C SER A 601 -23.89 60.49 -14.00
N VAL A 602 -25.01 61.14 -14.33
CA VAL A 602 -25.12 62.52 -14.83
C VAL A 602 -24.82 63.61 -13.76
N ASN A 603 -23.71 64.34 -13.90
CA ASN A 603 -23.53 65.65 -13.25
C ASN A 603 -22.71 66.63 -14.13
N ARG A 604 -22.91 67.94 -14.00
CA ARG A 604 -22.44 68.93 -14.99
C ARG A 604 -21.01 69.47 -14.79
N SER A 605 -20.27 68.99 -13.79
CA SER A 605 -19.14 69.77 -13.24
C SER A 605 -17.75 69.13 -13.33
N ALA A 606 -17.65 67.80 -13.40
CA ALA A 606 -16.44 67.03 -13.74
C ALA A 606 -16.83 65.55 -13.94
N TYR A 607 -16.15 64.85 -14.84
CA TYR A 607 -16.22 63.39 -14.99
C TYR A 607 -14.83 62.77 -14.84
N ASP A 608 -14.82 61.51 -14.43
CA ASP A 608 -13.65 60.65 -14.34
C ASP A 608 -13.90 59.40 -15.20
N VAL A 609 -12.86 58.88 -15.84
CA VAL A 609 -12.92 57.67 -16.68
C VAL A 609 -11.91 56.68 -16.12
N MET A 610 -12.41 55.58 -15.56
CA MET A 610 -11.57 54.49 -15.06
C MET A 610 -11.21 53.58 -16.23
N THR A 611 -9.91 53.27 -16.37
CA THR A 611 -9.35 52.34 -17.35
C THR A 611 -8.34 51.44 -16.66
N SER A 612 -8.20 50.19 -17.11
CA SER A 612 -7.37 49.18 -16.45
C SER A 612 -5.97 49.10 -17.09
N ASN A 613 -4.90 49.18 -16.30
CA ASN A 613 -3.53 49.36 -16.82
C ASN A 613 -2.67 48.08 -16.86
N GLY A 614 -3.30 46.90 -16.95
CA GLY A 614 -2.64 45.59 -17.18
C GLY A 614 -1.58 45.15 -16.16
N GLN A 615 -1.33 45.92 -15.10
CA GLN A 615 -0.22 45.74 -14.14
C GLN A 615 -0.64 46.10 -12.70
N GLY A 616 -1.85 45.71 -12.29
CA GLY A 616 -2.25 45.62 -10.87
C GLY A 616 -2.21 46.91 -10.04
N GLY A 617 -2.24 48.10 -10.64
CA GLY A 617 -2.18 49.35 -9.87
C GLY A 617 -2.44 50.61 -10.68
N PHE A 618 -3.59 51.26 -10.42
CA PHE A 618 -4.10 52.44 -11.13
C PHE A 618 -3.06 53.56 -11.35
N GLY A 619 -3.01 54.07 -12.59
CA GLY A 619 -2.32 55.31 -12.92
C GLY A 619 -2.91 56.52 -12.16
N SER A 620 -2.06 57.33 -11.53
CA SER A 620 -2.49 58.30 -10.50
C SER A 620 -3.06 59.63 -11.02
N LYS A 621 -3.79 59.64 -12.14
CA LYS A 621 -4.45 60.85 -12.70
C LYS A 621 -5.80 60.51 -13.39
N PRO A 622 -6.91 61.17 -12.99
CA PRO A 622 -8.24 60.95 -13.60
C PRO A 622 -8.43 61.64 -14.96
N LEU A 623 -9.14 60.98 -15.87
CA LEU A 623 -9.39 61.44 -17.25
C LEU A 623 -10.54 62.48 -17.29
N SER A 624 -10.19 63.76 -17.09
CA SER A 624 -11.16 64.84 -16.87
C SER A 624 -11.97 65.28 -18.11
N ILE A 625 -13.12 64.64 -18.35
CA ILE A 625 -14.08 65.04 -19.40
C ILE A 625 -15.02 66.16 -18.87
N ASN A 626 -15.18 67.23 -19.65
CA ASN A 626 -15.80 68.49 -19.21
C ASN A 626 -17.12 68.84 -19.95
N GLN A 627 -17.84 67.85 -20.49
CA GLN A 627 -19.15 68.00 -21.14
C GLN A 627 -20.09 66.88 -20.65
N PRO A 628 -21.44 67.06 -20.69
CA PRO A 628 -22.36 65.97 -20.35
C PRO A 628 -22.31 64.86 -21.40
N THR A 629 -22.27 63.62 -20.93
CA THR A 629 -22.07 62.41 -21.73
C THR A 629 -23.18 61.39 -21.46
N TYR A 630 -23.57 60.68 -22.52
CA TYR A 630 -24.21 59.36 -22.38
C TYR A 630 -23.10 58.32 -22.55
N LEU A 631 -23.10 57.32 -21.66
CA LEU A 631 -22.12 56.23 -21.63
C LEU A 631 -22.91 54.91 -21.69
N GLN A 632 -22.53 54.02 -22.59
CA GLN A 632 -23.23 52.75 -22.81
C GLN A 632 -22.26 51.74 -23.46
N THR A 633 -22.01 50.62 -22.77
CA THR A 633 -21.20 49.44 -23.17
C THR A 633 -19.73 49.68 -23.54
N GLY A 634 -18.87 48.69 -23.27
CA GLY A 634 -17.64 48.47 -24.04
C GLY A 634 -17.99 47.98 -25.44
N LEU A 635 -17.13 48.24 -26.44
CA LEU A 635 -17.46 48.15 -27.87
C LEU A 635 -16.95 46.90 -28.60
N GLY A 636 -16.23 46.00 -27.93
CA GLY A 636 -15.30 45.11 -28.62
C GLY A 636 -14.09 45.87 -29.19
N ASP A 637 -13.22 45.22 -29.95
CA ASP A 637 -12.10 45.90 -30.63
C ASP A 637 -12.59 46.61 -31.91
N PHE A 638 -12.86 47.92 -31.80
CA PHE A 638 -13.26 48.75 -32.94
C PHE A 638 -12.05 49.26 -33.73
N ASN A 639 -10.87 49.36 -33.10
CA ASN A 639 -9.71 50.09 -33.64
C ASN A 639 -8.54 49.18 -34.09
N GLY A 640 -8.63 47.87 -33.89
CA GLY A 640 -7.65 46.87 -34.27
C GLY A 640 -6.39 46.86 -33.39
N ASP A 641 -6.51 47.17 -32.10
CA ASP A 641 -5.41 47.09 -31.12
C ASP A 641 -5.46 45.88 -30.17
N GLY A 642 -6.44 44.99 -30.33
CA GLY A 642 -6.59 43.75 -29.57
C GLY A 642 -7.15 43.94 -28.16
N LEU A 643 -7.80 45.08 -27.90
CA LEU A 643 -8.43 45.44 -26.63
C LEU A 643 -9.87 45.92 -26.86
N ASN A 644 -10.72 45.80 -25.83
CA ASN A 644 -12.08 46.32 -25.89
C ASN A 644 -12.08 47.86 -25.83
N ASP A 645 -12.59 48.52 -26.86
CA ASP A 645 -12.77 49.98 -26.90
C ASP A 645 -13.91 50.45 -25.98
N VAL A 646 -13.85 51.71 -25.52
CA VAL A 646 -14.95 52.35 -24.77
C VAL A 646 -15.41 53.63 -25.45
N MET A 647 -16.73 53.78 -25.63
CA MET A 647 -17.34 54.95 -26.25
C MET A 647 -17.70 56.06 -25.26
N VAL A 648 -17.38 57.31 -25.60
CA VAL A 648 -17.88 58.50 -24.88
C VAL A 648 -18.58 59.47 -25.85
N ALA A 649 -19.91 59.56 -25.76
CA ALA A 649 -20.72 60.45 -26.60
C ALA A 649 -20.83 61.86 -25.99
N THR A 650 -20.19 62.87 -26.61
CA THR A 650 -20.18 64.25 -26.07
C THR A 650 -21.17 65.19 -26.77
N HIS A 651 -21.97 65.92 -25.97
CA HIS A 651 -22.78 67.04 -26.46
C HIS A 651 -21.94 68.33 -26.50
N ALA A 652 -21.66 68.86 -27.70
CA ALA A 652 -20.78 70.01 -27.89
C ALA A 652 -21.45 71.38 -27.61
N ILE A 653 -21.30 71.92 -26.39
CA ILE A 653 -21.86 73.23 -26.00
C ILE A 653 -20.88 74.38 -26.33
N SER A 654 -21.05 75.03 -27.49
CA SER A 654 -20.17 76.12 -27.95
C SER A 654 -20.40 77.47 -27.25
N TYR A 655 -19.57 77.79 -26.24
CA TYR A 655 -19.58 79.10 -25.57
C TYR A 655 -18.88 80.21 -26.38
N LYS A 656 -19.64 81.19 -26.90
CA LYS A 656 -19.07 82.42 -27.48
C LYS A 656 -18.65 83.42 -26.41
N ARG A 657 -17.34 83.69 -26.31
CA ARG A 657 -16.75 84.70 -25.42
C ARG A 657 -17.06 86.12 -25.91
N ASN A 658 -17.88 86.88 -25.19
CA ASN A 658 -18.15 88.28 -25.49
C ASN A 658 -16.96 89.17 -25.05
N PRO A 659 -16.27 89.91 -25.95
CA PRO A 659 -15.04 90.65 -25.58
C PRO A 659 -15.24 91.93 -24.75
N ALA A 660 -16.48 92.36 -24.50
CA ALA A 660 -16.80 93.76 -24.20
C ALA A 660 -16.60 94.24 -22.75
N VAL A 661 -16.32 93.36 -21.77
CA VAL A 661 -16.16 93.74 -20.35
C VAL A 661 -15.00 93.00 -19.71
N ALA A 662 -14.05 93.75 -19.14
CA ALA A 662 -12.96 93.18 -18.34
C ALA A 662 -13.39 93.04 -16.86
N GLY A 663 -13.30 91.82 -16.32
CA GLY A 663 -13.33 91.56 -14.88
C GLY A 663 -14.65 91.06 -14.27
N VAL A 664 -15.74 90.94 -15.03
CA VAL A 664 -17.01 90.36 -14.53
C VAL A 664 -17.63 89.45 -15.59
N THR A 665 -17.77 88.16 -15.28
CA THR A 665 -18.37 87.15 -16.15
C THR A 665 -19.79 86.82 -15.70
N THR A 666 -20.79 87.52 -16.25
CA THR A 666 -22.22 87.18 -16.05
C THR A 666 -22.70 86.22 -17.14
N TYR A 667 -23.10 85.01 -16.76
CA TYR A 667 -23.73 84.04 -17.67
C TYR A 667 -25.26 84.19 -17.66
N THR A 668 -25.83 84.85 -18.67
CA THR A 668 -27.29 84.87 -18.90
C THR A 668 -27.67 83.85 -19.98
N ALA A 669 -28.11 82.67 -19.55
CA ALA A 669 -28.71 81.68 -20.45
C ALA A 669 -30.14 82.10 -20.82
N THR A 670 -30.30 82.67 -22.02
CA THR A 670 -31.61 82.87 -22.66
C THR A 670 -31.60 82.09 -23.97
N LEU A 671 -32.44 81.05 -24.07
CA LEU A 671 -32.49 80.13 -25.20
C LEU A 671 -33.70 80.43 -26.11
N PRO A 672 -33.49 81.08 -27.26
CA PRO A 672 -34.49 81.02 -28.35
C PRO A 672 -33.89 80.77 -29.74
N ASN A 673 -32.57 80.58 -29.89
CA ASN A 673 -31.92 80.27 -31.17
C ASN A 673 -30.71 79.34 -30.95
N TYR A 674 -30.78 78.11 -31.42
CA TYR A 674 -29.64 77.19 -31.53
C TYR A 674 -29.59 76.61 -32.96
N SER A 675 -28.40 76.54 -33.55
CA SER A 675 -28.15 75.78 -34.78
C SER A 675 -27.72 74.36 -34.37
N PRO A 676 -28.20 73.29 -35.01
CA PRO A 676 -27.65 71.96 -34.78
C PRO A 676 -26.20 71.95 -35.26
N THR A 677 -25.26 71.59 -34.39
CA THR A 677 -23.84 71.46 -34.71
C THR A 677 -23.26 70.26 -33.97
N THR A 678 -23.09 69.17 -34.73
CA THR A 678 -22.23 68.00 -34.48
C THR A 678 -22.24 67.40 -33.07
N ALA A 679 -22.83 66.21 -32.94
CA ALA A 679 -22.45 65.29 -31.87
C ALA A 679 -21.06 64.73 -32.19
N ASN A 680 -20.10 64.95 -31.30
CA ASN A 680 -18.75 64.39 -31.42
C ASN A 680 -18.66 63.17 -30.50
N ILE A 681 -18.73 61.99 -31.11
CA ILE A 681 -18.51 60.71 -30.45
C ILE A 681 -17.01 60.49 -30.38
N THR A 682 -16.46 60.22 -29.19
CA THR A 682 -15.03 59.97 -28.99
C THR A 682 -14.81 58.54 -28.51
N LEU A 683 -13.99 57.78 -29.22
CA LEU A 683 -13.43 56.53 -28.71
C LEU A 683 -12.25 56.81 -27.78
N ILE A 684 -11.99 55.86 -26.88
CA ILE A 684 -10.83 55.82 -26.01
C ILE A 684 -10.35 54.36 -26.01
N SER A 685 -9.30 54.05 -26.79
CA SER A 685 -8.60 52.77 -26.68
C SER A 685 -7.43 52.87 -25.69
N GLY A 686 -7.29 51.83 -24.87
CA GLY A 686 -6.22 51.66 -23.90
C GLY A 686 -6.22 52.60 -22.66
N PRO A 687 -5.38 52.29 -21.66
CA PRO A 687 -5.33 52.99 -20.37
C PRO A 687 -4.40 54.21 -20.31
N ASP A 688 -3.63 54.46 -21.36
CA ASP A 688 -2.49 55.38 -21.32
C ASP A 688 -2.85 56.85 -21.61
N GLU A 689 -2.04 57.80 -21.12
CA GLU A 689 -2.23 59.24 -21.39
C GLU A 689 -2.01 59.64 -22.87
N ASN A 690 -1.76 58.66 -23.76
CA ASN A 690 -1.69 58.78 -25.22
C ASN A 690 -2.88 58.14 -25.97
N ALA A 691 -3.92 57.65 -25.26
CA ALA A 691 -5.08 56.91 -25.79
C ALA A 691 -5.60 57.39 -27.16
N SER A 692 -5.90 56.44 -28.05
CA SER A 692 -6.25 56.68 -29.46
C SER A 692 -7.67 57.26 -29.62
N ARG A 693 -7.76 58.57 -29.90
CA ARG A 693 -9.06 59.29 -29.92
C ARG A 693 -9.68 59.40 -31.30
N VAL A 694 -10.34 58.33 -31.76
CA VAL A 694 -11.21 58.40 -32.96
C VAL A 694 -12.39 59.34 -32.68
N THR A 695 -12.72 60.24 -33.62
CA THR A 695 -13.90 61.11 -33.54
C THR A 695 -14.88 60.79 -34.67
N ILE A 696 -15.99 60.13 -34.37
CA ILE A 696 -17.04 59.86 -35.36
C ILE A 696 -17.87 61.13 -35.55
N ASN A 697 -17.85 61.69 -36.77
CA ASN A 697 -18.56 62.92 -37.11
C ASN A 697 -19.94 62.60 -37.69
N HIS A 698 -20.98 62.51 -36.84
CA HIS A 698 -22.34 62.31 -37.33
C HIS A 698 -22.87 63.56 -38.05
N ASN A 699 -23.43 63.39 -39.25
CA ASN A 699 -23.60 64.45 -40.26
C ASN A 699 -24.78 65.41 -39.99
N GLY A 700 -24.66 66.25 -38.96
CA GLY A 700 -25.46 67.48 -38.80
C GLY A 700 -26.79 67.34 -38.07
N LEU A 701 -27.16 66.13 -37.61
CA LEU A 701 -28.32 65.87 -36.75
C LEU A 701 -27.86 65.43 -35.34
N PRO A 702 -28.69 65.61 -34.30
CA PRO A 702 -28.39 65.06 -32.98
C PRO A 702 -28.61 63.53 -32.98
N ALA A 703 -27.62 62.78 -32.50
CA ALA A 703 -27.82 61.36 -32.18
C ALA A 703 -28.75 61.22 -30.96
N THR A 704 -29.64 60.23 -30.99
CA THR A 704 -30.57 59.89 -29.91
C THR A 704 -30.11 58.71 -29.06
N GLY A 705 -29.17 57.90 -29.58
CA GLY A 705 -28.57 56.77 -28.89
C GLY A 705 -27.40 56.20 -29.72
N ILE A 706 -26.65 55.28 -29.14
CA ILE A 706 -25.57 54.54 -29.82
C ILE A 706 -25.51 53.14 -29.20
N ALA A 707 -25.22 52.13 -30.01
CA ALA A 707 -24.90 50.78 -29.56
C ALA A 707 -23.75 50.25 -30.41
N GLY A 708 -22.74 49.63 -29.77
CA GLY A 708 -21.91 48.67 -30.50
C GLY A 708 -22.74 47.43 -30.83
N VAL A 709 -22.39 46.77 -31.93
CA VAL A 709 -23.25 45.76 -32.57
C VAL A 709 -22.53 44.46 -32.94
N GLY A 710 -21.24 44.36 -32.61
CA GLY A 710 -20.40 43.25 -33.05
C GLY A 710 -19.84 43.46 -34.45
N ASP A 711 -19.10 42.48 -34.97
CA ASP A 711 -18.68 42.48 -36.36
C ASP A 711 -19.87 42.15 -37.27
N VAL A 712 -20.59 43.17 -37.73
CA VAL A 712 -21.76 42.99 -38.61
C VAL A 712 -21.37 42.81 -40.08
N ASN A 713 -20.06 42.84 -40.38
CA ASN A 713 -19.52 42.94 -41.74
C ASN A 713 -18.51 41.84 -42.12
N GLY A 714 -17.92 41.15 -41.15
CA GLY A 714 -16.97 40.04 -41.29
C GLY A 714 -15.50 40.45 -41.36
N ASP A 715 -15.13 41.72 -41.16
CA ASP A 715 -13.72 42.14 -41.30
C ASP A 715 -12.81 41.77 -40.11
N GLY A 716 -13.39 41.30 -39.00
CA GLY A 716 -12.69 40.94 -37.77
C GLY A 716 -12.51 42.10 -36.79
N LEU A 717 -13.27 43.19 -36.95
CA LEU A 717 -13.37 44.30 -35.98
C LEU A 717 -14.83 44.54 -35.59
N SER A 718 -15.03 45.11 -34.39
CA SER A 718 -16.38 45.39 -33.89
C SER A 718 -16.95 46.68 -34.47
N ASP A 719 -18.22 46.67 -34.86
CA ASP A 719 -18.92 47.79 -35.51
C ASP A 719 -19.88 48.52 -34.56
N VAL A 720 -20.33 49.73 -34.95
CA VAL A 720 -21.21 50.59 -34.13
C VAL A 720 -22.38 51.17 -34.91
N VAL A 721 -23.60 50.99 -34.39
CA VAL A 721 -24.81 51.70 -34.81
C VAL A 721 -24.97 53.02 -34.04
N VAL A 722 -24.87 54.16 -34.74
CA VAL A 722 -25.30 55.46 -34.22
C VAL A 722 -26.75 55.70 -34.60
N LEU A 723 -27.61 55.86 -33.59
CA LEU A 723 -29.05 56.04 -33.75
C LEU A 723 -29.40 57.52 -33.82
N GLY A 724 -30.14 57.93 -34.84
CA GLY A 724 -30.67 59.28 -34.99
C GLY A 724 -32.19 59.30 -35.21
N PRO A 725 -32.86 60.45 -34.99
CA PRO A 725 -34.32 60.56 -34.96
C PRO A 725 -35.00 60.46 -36.35
N THR A 726 -34.22 60.30 -37.42
CA THR A 726 -34.70 60.19 -38.82
C THR A 726 -33.82 59.29 -39.69
N THR A 727 -32.57 59.06 -39.28
CA THR A 727 -31.56 58.23 -39.94
C THR A 727 -30.67 57.60 -38.87
N SER A 728 -30.38 56.31 -38.98
CA SER A 728 -29.31 55.65 -38.23
C SER A 728 -28.19 55.27 -39.19
N ASN A 729 -26.95 55.14 -38.71
CA ASN A 729 -25.82 54.68 -39.51
C ASN A 729 -25.09 53.57 -38.76
N VAL A 730 -24.59 52.56 -39.47
CA VAL A 730 -23.42 51.80 -38.99
C VAL A 730 -22.16 52.57 -39.35
N TYR A 731 -21.17 52.51 -38.46
CA TYR A 731 -19.78 52.83 -38.71
C TYR A 731 -18.98 51.55 -38.50
N PHE A 732 -18.22 51.16 -39.52
CA PHE A 732 -17.40 49.95 -39.44
C PHE A 732 -16.09 50.19 -38.66
N GLY A 733 -15.63 49.18 -37.92
CA GLY A 733 -14.33 49.17 -37.25
C GLY A 733 -13.17 49.38 -38.23
N LYS A 734 -12.04 49.96 -37.78
CA LYS A 734 -10.86 50.18 -38.65
C LYS A 734 -9.52 50.19 -37.90
N PRO A 735 -8.47 49.53 -38.43
CA PRO A 735 -7.12 49.56 -37.84
C PRO A 735 -6.57 50.98 -37.72
N PHE A 736 -6.13 51.37 -36.51
CA PHE A 736 -5.76 52.76 -36.19
C PHE A 736 -4.64 53.34 -37.08
N ASN A 737 -3.81 52.49 -37.67
CA ASN A 737 -2.72 52.88 -38.57
C ASN A 737 -3.16 53.45 -39.93
N GLU A 738 -4.43 53.29 -40.35
CA GLU A 738 -4.88 53.72 -41.69
C GLU A 738 -5.28 55.21 -41.80
N GLY A 739 -5.72 55.83 -40.69
CA GLY A 739 -5.93 57.28 -40.60
C GLY A 739 -7.11 57.84 -41.42
N GLY A 740 -8.35 57.61 -40.97
CA GLY A 740 -9.56 58.17 -41.58
C GLY A 740 -10.70 58.44 -40.58
N ASN A 741 -11.87 58.81 -41.11
CA ASN A 741 -13.14 58.56 -40.40
C ASN A 741 -13.53 57.10 -40.75
N PRO A 742 -14.13 56.32 -39.81
CA PRO A 742 -14.64 54.99 -40.15
C PRO A 742 -15.65 55.06 -41.32
N ASP A 743 -15.72 54.00 -42.10
CA ASP A 743 -16.66 53.94 -43.23
C ASP A 743 -18.09 53.84 -42.69
N GLN A 744 -19.02 54.56 -43.31
CA GLN A 744 -20.42 54.56 -42.88
C GLN A 744 -21.36 53.94 -43.93
N THR A 745 -22.26 53.08 -43.47
CA THR A 745 -23.45 52.66 -44.22
C THR A 745 -24.68 53.30 -43.59
N GLY A 746 -25.58 53.81 -44.43
CA GLY A 746 -26.79 54.51 -44.00
C GLY A 746 -27.95 53.53 -43.86
N LEU A 747 -28.55 53.46 -42.67
CA LEU A 747 -29.62 52.53 -42.32
C LEU A 747 -30.94 53.26 -42.13
N GLU A 748 -31.88 52.97 -43.03
CA GLU A 748 -33.14 53.72 -43.15
C GLU A 748 -34.24 53.26 -42.16
N PHE A 749 -33.86 52.68 -41.01
CA PHE A 749 -34.77 52.12 -40.00
C PHE A 749 -35.81 53.15 -39.48
N ASN A 750 -35.44 54.44 -39.47
CA ASN A 750 -36.23 55.54 -38.90
C ASN A 750 -36.76 56.54 -39.95
N LYS A 751 -36.94 56.12 -41.21
CA LYS A 751 -37.32 57.01 -42.32
C LYS A 751 -38.83 57.38 -42.35
N ALA A 752 -39.33 57.91 -41.24
CA ALA A 752 -40.66 58.52 -41.11
C ALA A 752 -40.65 60.00 -41.55
N GLU A 753 -41.80 60.55 -41.96
CA GLU A 753 -41.96 61.96 -42.36
C GLU A 753 -41.91 62.94 -41.17
N ALA A 754 -40.74 63.11 -40.56
CA ALA A 754 -40.46 64.15 -39.55
C ALA A 754 -41.42 64.16 -38.34
N ASP A 755 -42.02 63.02 -37.99
CA ASP A 755 -42.95 62.92 -36.87
C ASP A 755 -42.19 62.91 -35.53
N VAL A 756 -42.21 64.07 -34.87
CA VAL A 756 -41.55 64.30 -33.58
C VAL A 756 -42.26 63.60 -32.40
N THR A 757 -43.28 62.77 -32.67
CA THR A 757 -43.96 61.92 -31.67
C THR A 757 -43.57 60.44 -31.75
N ALA A 758 -42.79 60.02 -32.75
CA ALA A 758 -42.25 58.67 -32.81
C ALA A 758 -41.31 58.37 -31.62
N LYS A 759 -41.41 57.17 -31.05
CA LYS A 759 -40.55 56.73 -29.93
C LYS A 759 -39.07 56.72 -30.37
N ALA A 760 -38.18 57.02 -29.43
CA ALA A 760 -36.75 57.00 -29.68
C ALA A 760 -36.30 55.59 -30.11
N PRO A 761 -35.51 55.45 -31.19
CA PRO A 761 -35.03 54.15 -31.64
C PRO A 761 -34.09 53.51 -30.61
N ARG A 762 -34.12 52.19 -30.54
CA ARG A 762 -33.16 51.37 -29.79
C ARG A 762 -32.57 50.29 -30.70
N ALA A 763 -31.32 49.93 -30.45
CA ALA A 763 -30.63 48.80 -31.06
C ALA A 763 -29.71 48.15 -30.01
N ALA A 764 -29.40 46.87 -30.18
CA ALA A 764 -28.40 46.14 -29.42
C ALA A 764 -27.75 45.07 -30.33
N ALA A 765 -26.50 44.72 -30.06
CA ALA A 765 -25.91 43.49 -30.58
C ALA A 765 -26.80 42.29 -30.22
N LEU A 766 -27.00 41.37 -31.15
CA LEU A 766 -27.76 40.15 -30.91
C LEU A 766 -26.86 38.92 -30.75
N GLY A 767 -25.69 38.92 -31.40
CA GLY A 767 -24.94 37.71 -31.72
C GLY A 767 -25.29 37.23 -33.12
N ASP A 768 -24.79 36.07 -33.54
CA ASP A 768 -25.27 35.45 -34.77
C ASP A 768 -26.63 34.77 -34.49
N PHE A 769 -27.73 35.45 -34.83
CA PHE A 769 -29.08 34.94 -34.62
C PHE A 769 -29.46 33.89 -35.66
N ASN A 770 -28.78 33.86 -36.81
CA ASN A 770 -29.19 33.07 -37.96
C ASN A 770 -28.19 31.96 -38.37
N ASN A 771 -26.99 31.93 -37.79
CA ASN A 771 -25.89 31.03 -38.09
C ASN A 771 -25.40 31.17 -39.55
N ASP A 772 -25.06 32.39 -39.95
CA ASP A 772 -24.39 32.70 -41.25
C ASP A 772 -23.02 33.40 -41.14
N GLY A 773 -22.52 33.59 -39.91
CA GLY A 773 -21.17 34.03 -39.59
C GLY A 773 -20.96 35.54 -39.55
N TYR A 774 -22.02 36.30 -39.28
CA TYR A 774 -21.98 37.75 -39.04
C TYR A 774 -22.75 38.09 -37.76
N ALA A 775 -22.41 39.20 -37.10
CA ALA A 775 -23.21 39.69 -35.99
C ALA A 775 -24.53 40.31 -36.49
N ASP A 776 -25.64 39.87 -35.90
CA ASP A 776 -26.98 40.38 -36.15
C ASP A 776 -27.37 41.45 -35.11
N VAL A 777 -28.37 42.27 -35.43
CA VAL A 777 -28.78 43.42 -34.61
C VAL A 777 -30.27 43.47 -34.38
N VAL A 778 -30.68 43.36 -33.11
CA VAL A 778 -32.08 43.58 -32.71
C VAL A 778 -32.36 45.07 -32.55
N THR A 779 -33.51 45.51 -33.06
CA THR A 779 -34.01 46.89 -32.96
C THR A 779 -35.48 46.91 -32.56
N ASN A 780 -36.00 48.07 -32.18
CA ASN A 780 -37.43 48.24 -31.91
C ASN A 780 -38.37 48.18 -33.14
N LYS A 781 -37.87 47.72 -34.29
CA LYS A 781 -38.64 47.45 -35.52
C LYS A 781 -38.40 46.06 -36.13
N GLY A 782 -37.46 45.28 -35.58
CA GLY A 782 -37.07 43.98 -36.12
C GLY A 782 -35.61 43.64 -35.86
N ILE A 783 -35.22 42.44 -36.26
CA ILE A 783 -33.83 41.97 -36.30
C ILE A 783 -33.31 42.16 -37.72
N PHE A 784 -32.16 42.82 -37.85
CA PHE A 784 -31.44 42.99 -39.10
C PHE A 784 -30.24 42.06 -39.10
N PHE A 785 -30.11 41.23 -40.13
CA PHE A 785 -29.00 40.31 -40.22
C PHE A 785 -27.76 40.99 -40.81
N GLY A 786 -26.59 40.54 -40.35
CA GLY A 786 -25.29 40.93 -40.88
C GLY A 786 -25.09 40.49 -42.34
N SER A 787 -23.97 40.93 -42.91
CA SER A 787 -23.44 40.43 -44.20
C SER A 787 -22.12 41.13 -44.52
N LYS A 788 -21.36 40.64 -45.50
CA LYS A 788 -20.22 41.35 -46.13
C LYS A 788 -20.48 42.78 -46.66
N GLU A 789 -21.72 43.28 -46.64
CA GLU A 789 -22.07 44.69 -46.91
C GLU A 789 -22.44 45.48 -45.62
N GLY A 790 -22.24 44.89 -44.45
CA GLY A 790 -22.83 45.26 -43.16
C GLY A 790 -24.30 44.87 -43.06
N LEU A 791 -25.00 45.46 -42.08
CA LEU A 791 -26.47 45.37 -41.99
C LEU A 791 -27.12 45.90 -43.26
N ASN A 792 -28.12 45.19 -43.79
CA ASN A 792 -28.86 45.63 -44.97
C ASN A 792 -30.38 45.45 -44.84
N ASN A 793 -31.15 46.36 -45.42
CA ASN A 793 -32.63 46.38 -45.33
C ASN A 793 -33.35 45.22 -46.05
N SER A 794 -32.63 44.27 -46.67
CA SER A 794 -33.24 43.12 -47.36
C SER A 794 -33.25 41.86 -46.48
N ASN A 795 -32.27 41.73 -45.58
CA ASN A 795 -32.13 40.62 -44.65
C ASN A 795 -32.71 41.04 -43.28
N VAL A 796 -34.03 41.04 -43.15
CA VAL A 796 -34.72 41.57 -41.95
C VAL A 796 -35.92 40.72 -41.53
N LEU A 797 -35.96 40.36 -40.26
CA LEU A 797 -37.13 39.83 -39.55
C LEU A 797 -37.86 41.03 -38.93
N ILE A 798 -39.00 41.42 -39.50
CA ILE A 798 -39.76 42.62 -39.09
C ILE A 798 -40.68 42.33 -37.90
N PHE A 799 -40.77 43.26 -36.95
CA PHE A 799 -41.77 43.25 -35.88
C PHE A 799 -43.05 43.99 -36.33
N SER A 800 -44.19 43.32 -36.21
CA SER A 800 -45.49 43.82 -36.70
C SER A 800 -46.20 44.76 -35.72
N ASN A 801 -45.90 44.62 -34.42
CA ASN A 801 -46.44 45.39 -33.30
C ASN A 801 -45.30 46.12 -32.60
N GLU A 802 -45.58 47.17 -31.81
CA GLU A 802 -44.51 47.96 -31.19
C GLU A 802 -43.88 47.28 -29.97
N VAL A 803 -42.55 47.40 -29.86
CA VAL A 803 -41.74 47.02 -28.70
C VAL A 803 -40.88 48.22 -28.28
N ASP A 804 -40.64 48.38 -26.97
CA ASP A 804 -39.99 49.59 -26.42
C ASP A 804 -38.57 49.32 -25.88
N SER A 805 -38.25 48.06 -25.61
CA SER A 805 -36.96 47.59 -25.08
C SER A 805 -36.58 46.31 -25.79
N VAL A 806 -35.31 46.18 -26.18
CA VAL A 806 -34.78 45.04 -26.96
C VAL A 806 -33.34 44.76 -26.56
N ASN A 807 -32.92 43.50 -26.55
CA ASN A 807 -31.53 43.08 -26.31
C ASN A 807 -31.31 41.64 -26.80
N SER A 808 -30.06 41.17 -26.85
CA SER A 808 -29.78 39.72 -26.87
C SER A 808 -30.21 39.09 -25.54
N ALA A 809 -30.59 37.81 -25.60
CA ALA A 809 -30.83 36.96 -24.44
C ALA A 809 -29.71 35.91 -24.23
N GLY A 810 -28.95 35.59 -25.28
CA GLY A 810 -28.06 34.42 -25.33
C GLY A 810 -28.74 33.17 -25.91
N ASP A 811 -28.06 32.04 -25.87
CA ASP A 811 -28.62 30.71 -26.16
C ASP A 811 -29.43 30.24 -24.92
N VAL A 812 -30.69 30.63 -24.80
CA VAL A 812 -31.49 30.37 -23.57
C VAL A 812 -32.25 29.04 -23.61
N ASN A 813 -32.29 28.39 -24.78
CA ASN A 813 -32.96 27.10 -24.98
C ASN A 813 -32.00 25.92 -25.29
N GLY A 814 -30.71 26.17 -25.52
CA GLY A 814 -29.72 25.14 -25.83
C GLY A 814 -29.76 24.62 -27.27
N ASP A 815 -30.52 25.24 -28.17
CA ASP A 815 -30.49 24.86 -29.60
C ASP A 815 -29.24 25.40 -30.33
N GLY A 816 -28.50 26.31 -29.69
CA GLY A 816 -27.20 26.80 -30.11
C GLY A 816 -27.26 27.98 -31.09
N TYR A 817 -28.40 28.68 -31.19
CA TYR A 817 -28.54 29.98 -31.83
C TYR A 817 -28.63 31.10 -30.76
N ALA A 818 -28.26 32.33 -31.10
CA ALA A 818 -28.47 33.46 -30.19
C ALA A 818 -29.93 33.95 -30.21
N ASP A 819 -30.58 34.04 -29.04
CA ASP A 819 -31.98 34.49 -28.90
C ASP A 819 -32.11 35.98 -28.61
N ALA A 820 -33.29 36.56 -28.91
CA ALA A 820 -33.61 37.96 -28.63
C ALA A 820 -34.62 38.12 -27.48
N ILE A 821 -34.40 39.04 -26.53
CA ILE A 821 -35.40 39.46 -25.55
C ILE A 821 -35.98 40.84 -25.89
N VAL A 822 -37.31 40.95 -25.89
CA VAL A 822 -38.04 42.20 -26.23
C VAL A 822 -39.20 42.48 -25.27
N VAL A 823 -39.59 43.75 -25.12
CA VAL A 823 -40.71 44.19 -24.27
C VAL A 823 -41.76 44.92 -25.12
N SER A 824 -43.03 44.51 -25.03
CA SER A 824 -44.17 45.22 -25.64
C SER A 824 -45.12 45.74 -24.55
N PRO A 825 -45.03 47.03 -24.17
CA PRO A 825 -45.95 47.63 -23.18
C PRO A 825 -47.40 47.69 -23.65
N GLU A 826 -47.68 47.64 -24.96
CA GLU A 826 -49.05 47.53 -25.48
C GLU A 826 -49.71 46.17 -25.17
N GLN A 827 -48.91 45.11 -25.03
CA GLN A 827 -49.38 43.79 -24.61
C GLN A 827 -49.24 43.55 -23.10
N ASP A 828 -48.52 44.44 -22.39
CA ASP A 828 -48.04 44.24 -21.01
C ASP A 828 -47.26 42.92 -20.86
N ARG A 829 -46.29 42.67 -21.76
CA ARG A 829 -45.48 41.44 -21.80
C ARG A 829 -44.03 41.72 -22.18
N ALA A 830 -43.14 40.82 -21.77
CA ALA A 830 -41.87 40.57 -22.47
C ALA A 830 -41.93 39.24 -23.23
N TYR A 831 -40.99 39.05 -24.15
CA TYR A 831 -40.90 37.88 -25.00
C TYR A 831 -39.44 37.51 -25.24
N ILE A 832 -39.12 36.23 -25.18
CA ILE A 832 -37.99 35.66 -25.91
C ILE A 832 -38.47 35.34 -27.33
N LEU A 833 -37.65 35.62 -28.33
CA LEU A 833 -37.81 35.21 -29.73
C LEU A 833 -36.60 34.35 -30.10
N PHE A 834 -36.86 33.08 -30.43
CA PHE A 834 -35.78 32.11 -30.66
C PHE A 834 -35.01 32.38 -31.97
N GLY A 835 -33.73 32.04 -31.96
CA GLY A 835 -32.84 32.09 -33.12
C GLY A 835 -33.25 31.20 -34.30
N GLY A 836 -32.57 31.38 -35.44
CA GLY A 836 -32.76 30.64 -36.69
C GLY A 836 -33.19 31.50 -37.89
N ASN A 837 -32.98 30.96 -39.10
CA ASN A 837 -33.01 31.69 -40.38
C ASN A 837 -34.40 32.18 -40.88
N SER A 838 -35.43 32.26 -40.04
CA SER A 838 -36.79 32.65 -40.45
C SER A 838 -36.94 34.17 -40.64
N THR A 839 -36.91 34.64 -41.89
CA THR A 839 -37.23 36.05 -42.23
C THR A 839 -38.74 36.37 -42.18
N THR A 840 -39.56 35.56 -41.49
CA THR A 840 -41.03 35.78 -41.47
C THR A 840 -41.41 36.82 -40.41
N PRO A 841 -42.19 37.88 -40.75
CA PRO A 841 -42.50 38.95 -39.79
C PRO A 841 -43.17 38.43 -38.52
N VAL A 842 -42.64 38.83 -37.37
CA VAL A 842 -43.14 38.42 -36.05
C VAL A 842 -44.27 39.35 -35.61
N SER A 843 -45.31 38.77 -34.99
CA SER A 843 -46.36 39.47 -34.27
C SER A 843 -46.46 38.91 -32.85
N PHE A 844 -46.13 39.75 -31.87
CA PHE A 844 -46.25 39.49 -30.44
C PHE A 844 -47.71 39.69 -29.98
N GLY A 845 -48.31 38.67 -29.37
CA GLY A 845 -49.65 38.71 -28.77
C GLY A 845 -49.67 38.17 -27.34
N THR A 846 -50.79 38.31 -26.64
CA THR A 846 -50.92 37.96 -25.21
C THR A 846 -50.69 36.48 -24.88
N ASP A 847 -51.04 35.59 -25.81
CA ASP A 847 -51.07 34.12 -25.63
C ASP A 847 -50.39 33.36 -26.79
N SER A 848 -49.79 34.07 -27.75
CA SER A 848 -49.04 33.47 -28.87
C SER A 848 -48.05 34.46 -29.51
N ILE A 849 -46.84 33.99 -29.80
CA ILE A 849 -45.96 34.59 -30.81
C ILE A 849 -46.30 33.95 -32.17
N THR A 850 -46.30 34.73 -33.25
CA THR A 850 -46.55 34.23 -34.61
C THR A 850 -45.54 34.82 -35.60
N GLY A 851 -45.02 34.02 -36.53
CA GLY A 851 -43.85 34.38 -37.34
C GLY A 851 -42.52 34.09 -36.62
N GLY A 852 -41.39 34.44 -37.23
CA GLY A 852 -40.06 34.13 -36.71
C GLY A 852 -39.82 32.62 -36.57
N ASN A 853 -39.11 32.22 -35.53
CA ASN A 853 -38.83 30.81 -35.18
C ASN A 853 -39.69 30.29 -34.02
N GLY A 854 -40.48 31.16 -33.38
CA GLY A 854 -41.18 30.88 -32.11
C GLY A 854 -40.53 31.65 -30.95
N GLY A 855 -40.83 31.25 -29.71
CA GLY A 855 -40.29 31.93 -28.53
C GLY A 855 -41.13 31.70 -27.26
N ILE A 856 -40.71 32.36 -26.17
CA ILE A 856 -41.32 32.28 -24.83
C ILE A 856 -42.08 33.58 -24.55
N ILE A 857 -43.31 33.49 -24.06
CA ILE A 857 -44.09 34.64 -23.58
C ILE A 857 -43.86 34.84 -22.09
N ILE A 858 -43.42 36.02 -21.67
CA ILE A 858 -43.20 36.33 -20.25
C ILE A 858 -44.33 37.25 -19.79
N LYS A 859 -45.21 36.72 -18.93
CA LYS A 859 -46.33 37.45 -18.35
C LYS A 859 -46.07 37.77 -16.89
N GLY A 860 -46.69 38.84 -16.42
CA GLY A 860 -46.75 39.20 -15.01
C GLY A 860 -48.10 39.83 -14.70
N LYS A 861 -48.17 40.46 -13.54
CA LYS A 861 -49.32 41.23 -13.08
C LYS A 861 -49.62 42.42 -14.02
N GLU A 862 -50.88 42.84 -14.08
CA GLU A 862 -51.30 44.02 -14.86
C GLU A 862 -50.43 45.25 -14.54
N GLY A 863 -49.74 45.76 -15.57
CA GLY A 863 -48.83 46.90 -15.49
C GLY A 863 -47.38 46.56 -15.08
N THR A 864 -46.93 45.32 -15.25
CA THR A 864 -45.53 44.93 -14.99
C THR A 864 -44.59 45.48 -16.07
N PHE A 865 -45.02 45.49 -17.33
CA PHE A 865 -44.17 45.81 -18.47
C PHE A 865 -44.48 47.21 -19.02
N THR A 866 -43.50 48.09 -18.99
CA THR A 866 -43.65 49.52 -19.28
C THR A 866 -42.61 50.03 -20.27
N ASP A 867 -42.77 51.27 -20.75
CA ASP A 867 -41.78 51.99 -21.56
C ASP A 867 -40.42 52.16 -20.86
N LYS A 868 -40.39 51.93 -19.54
CA LYS A 868 -39.21 51.96 -18.66
C LYS A 868 -38.61 50.60 -18.33
N THR A 869 -39.26 49.49 -18.68
CA THR A 869 -38.73 48.15 -18.41
C THR A 869 -37.48 47.89 -19.27
N ALA A 870 -36.36 47.55 -18.63
CA ALA A 870 -35.12 47.20 -19.31
C ALA A 870 -34.93 45.68 -19.30
N VAL A 871 -34.30 45.15 -20.35
CA VAL A 871 -34.05 43.71 -20.52
C VAL A 871 -32.62 43.45 -21.00
N SER A 872 -32.06 42.32 -20.60
CA SER A 872 -30.78 41.82 -21.08
C SER A 872 -30.66 40.32 -20.81
N GLY A 873 -30.09 39.56 -21.73
CA GLY A 873 -29.34 38.37 -21.36
C GLY A 873 -28.22 38.75 -20.40
N ILE A 874 -27.89 37.85 -19.48
CA ILE A 874 -26.79 38.01 -18.54
C ILE A 874 -25.70 36.95 -18.71
N GLY A 875 -25.97 35.83 -19.37
CA GLY A 875 -25.06 34.67 -19.41
C GLY A 875 -25.46 33.64 -18.36
N ASP A 876 -24.60 32.65 -18.14
CA ASP A 876 -24.88 31.54 -17.21
C ASP A 876 -24.66 31.99 -15.76
N LEU A 877 -25.75 32.28 -15.03
CA LEU A 877 -25.73 32.69 -13.63
C LEU A 877 -25.86 31.49 -12.68
N ASP A 878 -26.48 30.39 -13.14
CA ASP A 878 -26.84 29.24 -12.29
C ASP A 878 -26.13 27.91 -12.64
N GLY A 879 -25.18 27.95 -13.56
CA GLY A 879 -24.26 26.89 -13.92
C GLY A 879 -24.89 25.72 -14.68
N ASP A 880 -26.14 25.84 -15.16
CA ASP A 880 -26.78 24.78 -15.96
C ASP A 880 -26.30 24.73 -17.41
N GLY A 881 -25.53 25.75 -17.84
CA GLY A 881 -24.95 25.82 -19.17
C GLY A 881 -25.91 26.32 -20.25
N LEU A 882 -26.92 27.10 -19.87
CA LEU A 882 -27.78 27.91 -20.76
C LEU A 882 -27.56 29.42 -20.50
N GLY A 883 -28.13 30.27 -21.35
CA GLY A 883 -28.12 31.73 -21.15
C GLY A 883 -29.29 32.19 -20.26
N ASP A 884 -28.99 32.84 -19.14
CA ASP A 884 -30.00 33.48 -18.28
C ASP A 884 -30.24 34.93 -18.69
N TYR A 885 -31.34 35.53 -18.19
CA TYR A 885 -31.75 36.88 -18.57
C TYR A 885 -32.49 37.63 -17.44
N VAL A 886 -32.44 38.96 -17.48
CA VAL A 886 -32.98 39.85 -16.43
C VAL A 886 -33.97 40.87 -17.00
N ILE A 887 -35.05 41.10 -16.26
CA ILE A 887 -36.09 42.10 -16.48
C ILE A 887 -36.02 43.12 -15.36
N ALA A 888 -35.48 44.31 -15.63
CA ALA A 888 -35.30 45.37 -14.65
C ALA A 888 -36.44 46.41 -14.72
N ASN A 889 -37.07 46.69 -13.58
CA ASN A 889 -38.19 47.65 -13.46
C ASN A 889 -37.90 48.75 -12.43
N GLU A 890 -38.53 49.92 -12.63
CA GLU A 890 -38.49 51.04 -11.66
C GLU A 890 -39.38 50.79 -10.42
N THR A 891 -40.43 49.98 -10.56
CA THR A 891 -41.44 49.64 -9.53
C THR A 891 -41.92 48.20 -9.70
N GLY A 892 -42.35 47.56 -8.60
CA GLY A 892 -42.90 46.19 -8.63
C GLY A 892 -41.88 45.07 -8.44
N GLY A 893 -40.57 45.39 -8.48
CA GLY A 893 -39.48 44.41 -8.43
C GLY A 893 -38.90 44.12 -9.82
N SER A 894 -37.65 43.66 -9.82
CA SER A 894 -36.98 43.14 -11.02
C SER A 894 -36.93 41.62 -10.94
N PHE A 895 -36.75 40.95 -12.08
CA PHE A 895 -36.80 39.49 -12.17
C PHE A 895 -35.58 38.98 -12.91
N VAL A 896 -34.90 37.97 -12.37
CA VAL A 896 -33.96 37.15 -13.13
C VAL A 896 -34.70 35.87 -13.52
N LEU A 897 -34.47 35.42 -14.73
CA LEU A 897 -35.09 34.25 -15.32
C LEU A 897 -34.02 33.37 -15.93
N PHE A 898 -34.16 32.08 -15.71
CA PHE A 898 -33.18 31.09 -16.13
C PHE A 898 -33.48 30.56 -17.54
N GLY A 899 -32.44 30.03 -18.19
CA GLY A 899 -32.57 29.20 -19.38
C GLY A 899 -33.47 27.98 -19.14
N ALA A 900 -33.97 27.36 -20.23
CA ALA A 900 -34.71 26.12 -20.14
C ALA A 900 -34.61 25.30 -21.44
N PRO A 901 -34.27 24.00 -21.39
CA PRO A 901 -33.92 23.21 -22.58
C PRO A 901 -35.09 23.03 -23.55
N GLY A 902 -34.88 23.50 -24.78
CA GLY A 902 -35.77 23.38 -25.93
C GLY A 902 -37.11 24.12 -25.78
N ASN A 903 -37.90 24.06 -26.85
CA ASN A 903 -39.12 24.87 -27.00
C ASN A 903 -40.33 24.31 -26.22
N THR A 904 -40.09 23.80 -25.00
CA THR A 904 -41.08 23.14 -24.13
C THR A 904 -41.89 24.15 -23.32
N THR A 905 -41.25 25.21 -22.81
CA THR A 905 -41.87 26.30 -22.06
C THR A 905 -42.27 27.44 -23.01
N THR A 906 -43.55 27.51 -23.38
CA THR A 906 -44.06 28.60 -24.24
C THR A 906 -44.47 29.86 -23.46
N THR A 907 -44.63 29.77 -22.13
CA THR A 907 -45.04 30.89 -21.27
C THR A 907 -44.44 30.78 -19.87
N VAL A 908 -43.83 31.86 -19.37
CA VAL A 908 -43.36 32.02 -17.99
C VAL A 908 -44.24 33.03 -17.25
N ASP A 909 -44.52 32.77 -15.97
CA ASP A 909 -45.41 33.58 -15.13
C ASP A 909 -44.68 34.22 -13.95
N LEU A 910 -44.42 35.53 -14.01
CA LEU A 910 -43.72 36.27 -12.95
C LEU A 910 -44.49 36.34 -11.63
N GLU A 911 -45.80 36.08 -11.61
CA GLU A 911 -46.56 35.95 -10.35
C GLU A 911 -46.38 34.55 -9.71
N ASN A 912 -45.83 33.57 -10.43
CA ASN A 912 -45.58 32.19 -10.00
C ASN A 912 -44.26 31.67 -10.62
N ILE A 913 -43.14 32.37 -10.39
CA ILE A 913 -41.89 32.22 -11.16
C ILE A 913 -41.30 30.79 -11.16
N GLY A 914 -41.60 30.00 -10.13
CA GLY A 914 -41.28 28.57 -10.11
C GLY A 914 -39.79 28.31 -9.97
N VAL A 915 -39.33 27.22 -10.61
CA VAL A 915 -37.91 26.91 -10.82
C VAL A 915 -37.25 27.82 -11.87
N HIS A 916 -38.01 28.66 -12.59
CA HIS A 916 -37.54 29.37 -13.78
C HIS A 916 -36.84 30.72 -13.50
N GLY A 917 -36.48 31.00 -12.25
CA GLY A 917 -35.84 32.27 -11.88
C GLY A 917 -36.20 32.76 -10.49
N PHE A 918 -35.94 34.04 -10.23
CA PHE A 918 -36.16 34.67 -8.93
C PHE A 918 -36.57 36.14 -9.01
N VAL A 919 -37.21 36.60 -7.94
CA VAL A 919 -37.64 38.00 -7.78
C VAL A 919 -36.61 38.78 -6.96
N ILE A 920 -36.12 39.88 -7.53
CA ILE A 920 -35.33 40.89 -6.82
C ILE A 920 -36.28 42.00 -6.32
N PRO A 921 -36.41 42.22 -5.00
CA PRO A 921 -37.43 43.11 -4.45
C PRO A 921 -37.19 44.61 -4.75
N GLU A 922 -38.26 45.41 -4.79
CA GLU A 922 -38.21 46.87 -5.03
C GLU A 922 -37.41 47.66 -3.95
N SER A 923 -37.07 47.03 -2.83
CA SER A 923 -36.13 47.56 -1.82
C SER A 923 -34.66 47.47 -2.23
N ALA A 924 -34.35 46.60 -3.21
CA ALA A 924 -33.02 46.39 -3.77
C ALA A 924 -32.90 46.81 -5.25
N THR A 925 -34.02 47.07 -5.94
CA THR A 925 -34.03 47.56 -7.33
C THR A 925 -34.95 48.75 -7.54
N LYS A 926 -34.42 49.81 -8.15
CA LYS A 926 -35.18 50.83 -8.89
C LYS A 926 -34.56 51.01 -10.27
N GLY A 927 -34.43 49.88 -10.98
CA GLY A 927 -33.59 49.73 -12.15
C GLY A 927 -34.16 50.44 -13.37
N LEU A 928 -33.29 51.13 -14.12
CA LEU A 928 -33.59 51.60 -15.49
C LEU A 928 -32.54 51.14 -16.52
N ALA A 929 -31.44 50.54 -16.06
CA ALA A 929 -30.40 49.95 -16.89
C ALA A 929 -29.71 48.80 -16.16
N ILE A 930 -29.12 47.91 -16.94
CA ILE A 930 -28.37 46.72 -16.51
C ILE A 930 -26.96 46.86 -17.12
N ALA A 931 -25.90 46.49 -16.38
CA ALA A 931 -24.53 46.59 -16.86
C ALA A 931 -23.60 45.58 -16.17
N GLY A 932 -22.55 45.14 -16.87
CA GLY A 932 -21.66 44.08 -16.43
C GLY A 932 -22.33 42.71 -16.58
N PHE A 933 -21.68 41.81 -17.32
CA PHE A 933 -22.16 40.47 -17.69
C PHE A 933 -20.94 39.57 -17.85
N SER A 934 -20.29 39.26 -16.73
CA SER A 934 -18.98 38.58 -16.66
C SER A 934 -18.80 38.09 -15.24
N ASP A 935 -18.04 37.01 -15.03
CA ASP A 935 -17.42 36.83 -13.72
C ASP A 935 -16.54 38.08 -13.42
N PHE A 936 -16.80 38.78 -12.31
CA PHE A 936 -15.91 39.84 -11.81
C PHE A 936 -15.10 39.38 -10.60
N ASN A 937 -15.39 38.21 -10.03
CA ASN A 937 -14.98 37.81 -8.68
C ASN A 937 -14.03 36.59 -8.67
N GLY A 938 -14.03 35.78 -9.73
CA GLY A 938 -13.14 34.63 -9.92
C GLY A 938 -13.71 33.32 -9.36
N ASP A 939 -15.04 33.12 -9.42
CA ASP A 939 -15.69 31.85 -9.06
C ASP A 939 -16.39 31.14 -10.24
N GLY A 940 -16.18 31.63 -11.47
CA GLY A 940 -16.59 31.02 -12.73
C GLY A 940 -18.03 31.35 -13.16
N LEU A 941 -18.85 31.92 -12.30
CA LEU A 941 -20.25 32.28 -12.60
C LEU A 941 -20.38 33.75 -13.02
N VAL A 942 -21.43 34.09 -13.77
CA VAL A 942 -21.63 35.49 -14.17
C VAL A 942 -22.06 36.38 -13.00
N ASP A 943 -21.33 37.47 -12.78
CA ASP A 943 -21.78 38.63 -12.01
C ASP A 943 -22.49 39.66 -12.92
N PHE A 944 -23.49 40.38 -12.39
CA PHE A 944 -24.16 41.49 -13.08
C PHE A 944 -24.55 42.65 -12.15
N ALA A 945 -24.89 43.83 -12.70
CA ALA A 945 -25.28 45.00 -11.89
C ALA A 945 -26.53 45.73 -12.38
N LEU A 946 -27.35 46.21 -11.43
CA LEU A 946 -28.56 47.02 -11.67
C LEU A 946 -28.38 48.49 -11.27
N LEU A 947 -28.54 49.37 -12.26
CA LEU A 947 -28.33 50.81 -12.16
C LEU A 947 -29.63 51.52 -11.76
N HIS A 948 -29.61 52.19 -10.59
CA HIS A 948 -30.81 52.80 -10.04
C HIS A 948 -31.14 54.17 -10.65
N SER A 949 -32.42 54.38 -10.93
CA SER A 949 -33.04 55.67 -11.24
C SER A 949 -32.65 56.71 -10.17
N PRO A 950 -31.96 57.82 -10.51
CA PRO A 950 -31.54 58.80 -9.52
C PRO A 950 -32.76 59.51 -8.94
N ALA A 951 -32.92 59.44 -7.61
CA ALA A 951 -34.08 59.99 -6.91
C ALA A 951 -34.39 61.44 -7.33
N THR A 952 -35.64 61.67 -7.75
CA THR A 952 -36.11 62.87 -8.47
C THR A 952 -35.49 64.17 -7.97
N ALA A 953 -34.95 64.97 -8.90
CA ALA A 953 -34.30 66.26 -8.62
C ALA A 953 -35.13 67.11 -7.65
N SER A 954 -34.57 67.40 -6.47
CA SER A 954 -35.28 68.12 -5.42
C SER A 954 -35.65 69.53 -5.88
N THR A 955 -36.95 69.77 -6.13
CA THR A 955 -37.47 71.10 -6.48
C THR A 955 -37.53 71.99 -5.24
N ASN A 956 -36.37 72.38 -4.71
CA ASN A 956 -36.22 73.36 -3.65
C ASN A 956 -35.75 74.69 -4.25
N PRO A 957 -36.66 75.57 -4.71
CA PRO A 957 -36.32 76.89 -5.23
C PRO A 957 -35.91 77.83 -4.10
N ARG A 958 -34.73 77.60 -3.50
CA ARG A 958 -34.19 78.43 -2.43
C ARG A 958 -33.73 79.78 -2.98
N ALA A 959 -34.66 80.72 -3.03
CA ALA A 959 -34.48 82.06 -3.58
C ALA A 959 -33.22 82.74 -3.01
N GLY A 960 -32.30 83.13 -3.90
CA GLY A 960 -31.12 83.93 -3.55
C GLY A 960 -29.80 83.48 -4.19
N SER A 961 -29.65 82.21 -4.59
CA SER A 961 -28.45 81.77 -5.31
C SER A 961 -28.49 82.17 -6.79
N SER A 962 -27.39 82.72 -7.30
CA SER A 962 -27.17 82.94 -8.74
C SER A 962 -26.48 81.75 -9.42
N THR A 963 -26.05 80.75 -8.64
CA THR A 963 -25.59 79.43 -9.10
C THR A 963 -26.56 78.37 -8.54
N GLY A 964 -27.48 77.93 -9.39
CA GLY A 964 -28.46 76.89 -9.05
C GLY A 964 -27.88 75.50 -9.24
N ASP A 965 -26.98 75.09 -8.34
CA ASP A 965 -26.45 73.72 -8.32
C ASP A 965 -27.56 72.74 -7.91
N VAL A 966 -28.14 72.07 -8.90
CA VAL A 966 -29.03 70.92 -8.69
C VAL A 966 -28.16 69.72 -8.36
N LEU A 967 -27.86 69.54 -7.07
CA LEU A 967 -27.28 68.30 -6.57
C LEU A 967 -28.32 67.18 -6.73
N LEU A 968 -28.16 66.38 -7.78
CA LEU A 968 -28.72 65.03 -7.83
C LEU A 968 -27.98 64.18 -6.79
N ASN A 969 -28.70 63.28 -6.11
CA ASN A 969 -28.05 62.27 -5.28
C ASN A 969 -27.22 61.33 -6.18
N PRO A 970 -26.10 60.77 -5.69
CA PRO A 970 -25.37 59.73 -6.43
C PRO A 970 -26.31 58.54 -6.72
N GLY A 971 -26.21 57.99 -7.92
CA GLY A 971 -26.93 56.78 -8.30
C GLY A 971 -26.46 55.59 -7.47
N GLN A 972 -27.40 54.76 -7.03
CA GLN A 972 -27.09 53.51 -6.35
C GLN A 972 -26.88 52.39 -7.39
N VAL A 973 -25.98 51.46 -7.09
CA VAL A 973 -25.80 50.25 -7.87
C VAL A 973 -25.90 49.06 -6.92
N THR A 974 -26.72 48.07 -7.30
CA THR A 974 -26.69 46.76 -6.64
C THR A 974 -25.91 45.85 -7.58
N ILE A 975 -24.83 45.26 -7.07
CA ILE A 975 -24.08 44.22 -7.78
C ILE A 975 -24.59 42.88 -7.25
N PHE A 976 -24.84 41.98 -8.17
CA PHE A 976 -25.22 40.59 -7.97
C PHE A 976 -24.01 39.79 -8.45
N SER A 977 -23.44 38.95 -7.59
CA SER A 977 -22.42 38.00 -8.02
C SER A 977 -23.06 36.64 -8.30
N GLY A 978 -22.34 35.78 -9.01
CA GLY A 978 -22.62 34.35 -9.14
C GLY A 978 -23.10 33.77 -7.81
N HIS A 979 -24.38 33.37 -7.76
CA HIS A 979 -25.10 33.54 -6.49
C HIS A 979 -25.07 32.29 -5.61
N ARG A 980 -24.24 32.30 -4.57
CA ARG A 980 -24.07 31.18 -3.62
C ARG A 980 -25.38 30.65 -3.03
N GLU A 981 -26.37 31.50 -2.84
CA GLU A 981 -27.71 31.14 -2.33
C GLU A 981 -28.66 30.56 -3.41
N LEU A 982 -28.17 30.30 -4.62
CA LEU A 982 -28.78 29.35 -5.59
C LEU A 982 -28.24 27.92 -5.39
N ASN A 983 -27.30 27.72 -4.46
CA ASN A 983 -26.57 26.47 -4.21
C ASN A 983 -25.76 25.98 -5.43
N VAL A 984 -25.45 26.94 -6.30
CA VAL A 984 -24.55 26.80 -7.44
C VAL A 984 -23.16 27.20 -6.98
N GLN A 985 -22.29 26.21 -6.94
CA GLN A 985 -20.84 26.33 -6.85
C GLN A 985 -20.26 25.35 -7.87
N PRO A 986 -19.01 25.55 -8.32
CA PRO A 986 -18.28 24.49 -8.99
C PRO A 986 -18.37 23.19 -8.17
N THR A 987 -18.87 22.12 -8.79
CA THR A 987 -18.81 20.76 -8.25
C THR A 987 -17.37 20.36 -7.96
N ILE A 988 -16.44 20.90 -8.75
CA ILE A 988 -14.99 20.70 -8.66
C ILE A 988 -14.30 22.06 -8.80
N THR A 989 -13.50 22.44 -7.80
CA THR A 989 -12.60 23.60 -7.86
C THR A 989 -11.18 23.14 -8.12
N VAL A 990 -10.42 23.86 -8.94
CA VAL A 990 -9.00 23.58 -9.18
C VAL A 990 -8.18 23.70 -7.88
N GLU A 991 -7.40 22.65 -7.57
CA GLU A 991 -6.42 22.68 -6.48
C GLU A 991 -5.00 22.63 -7.04
N ASN A 992 -4.13 23.55 -6.61
CA ASN A 992 -2.72 23.64 -6.99
C ASN A 992 -2.44 23.78 -8.51
N GLY A 993 -3.45 24.15 -9.31
CA GLY A 993 -3.34 24.26 -10.77
C GLY A 993 -3.81 23.02 -11.55
N GLU A 994 -4.47 22.05 -10.90
CA GLU A 994 -5.08 20.91 -11.59
C GLU A 994 -6.51 20.59 -11.05
N ALA A 995 -7.43 20.21 -11.94
CA ALA A 995 -8.76 19.66 -11.60
C ALA A 995 -9.07 18.42 -12.43
N GLN A 996 -9.68 17.42 -11.82
CA GLN A 996 -10.04 16.14 -12.44
C GLN A 996 -11.56 15.94 -12.33
N GLY A 997 -12.26 16.04 -13.45
CA GLY A 997 -13.67 15.70 -13.59
C GLY A 997 -13.97 14.22 -13.40
N THR A 998 -15.25 13.87 -13.31
CA THR A 998 -15.73 12.50 -13.08
C THR A 998 -16.19 11.82 -14.37
N GLU A 999 -16.98 10.74 -14.29
CA GLU A 999 -17.65 10.16 -15.47
C GLU A 999 -19.05 10.79 -15.74
N PHE A 1000 -19.47 11.74 -14.88
CA PHE A 1000 -20.78 12.39 -14.87
C PHE A 1000 -20.68 13.87 -15.26
N SER A 1001 -21.81 14.57 -15.39
CA SER A 1001 -21.84 16.01 -15.75
C SER A 1001 -21.38 16.90 -14.59
N ASP A 1002 -20.15 17.39 -14.64
CA ASP A 1002 -19.57 18.26 -13.61
C ASP A 1002 -19.76 19.76 -13.93
N PHE A 1003 -19.63 20.61 -12.90
CA PHE A 1003 -19.34 22.03 -13.08
C PHE A 1003 -17.95 22.29 -12.50
N ILE A 1004 -17.00 22.71 -13.34
CA ILE A 1004 -15.60 22.89 -12.98
C ILE A 1004 -15.23 24.37 -13.09
N GLY A 1005 -14.76 24.93 -11.98
CA GLY A 1005 -14.30 26.31 -11.87
C GLY A 1005 -12.78 26.36 -11.63
N GLY A 1006 -12.08 27.11 -12.47
CA GLY A 1006 -10.66 27.41 -12.31
C GLY A 1006 -10.39 28.58 -11.37
N THR A 1007 -9.27 29.27 -11.58
CA THR A 1007 -8.71 30.24 -10.63
C THR A 1007 -8.27 31.56 -11.30
N SER A 1008 -7.11 32.08 -10.88
CA SER A 1008 -6.44 33.26 -11.46
C SER A 1008 -4.95 32.98 -11.75
N GLY A 1009 -4.62 31.69 -11.94
CA GLY A 1009 -3.35 31.21 -12.45
C GLY A 1009 -3.58 30.16 -13.54
N ALA A 1010 -2.51 29.75 -14.22
CA ALA A 1010 -2.62 28.76 -15.29
C ALA A 1010 -3.02 27.38 -14.76
N ASP A 1011 -4.22 26.95 -15.12
CA ASP A 1011 -4.89 25.76 -14.58
C ASP A 1011 -5.04 24.65 -15.63
N LYS A 1012 -4.91 23.39 -15.20
CA LYS A 1012 -5.16 22.21 -16.05
C LYS A 1012 -6.42 21.46 -15.61
N VAL A 1013 -7.44 21.47 -16.44
CA VAL A 1013 -8.74 20.82 -16.19
C VAL A 1013 -8.90 19.62 -17.10
N TYR A 1014 -9.48 18.53 -16.59
CA TYR A 1014 -9.85 17.35 -17.38
C TYR A 1014 -11.34 17.10 -17.17
N GLY A 1015 -12.12 16.94 -18.24
CA GLY A 1015 -13.57 16.70 -18.12
C GLY A 1015 -13.89 15.27 -17.67
N ASN A 1016 -13.21 14.28 -18.26
CA ASN A 1016 -13.33 12.84 -17.98
C ASN A 1016 -14.73 12.19 -18.20
N GLY A 1017 -15.82 12.93 -18.40
CA GLY A 1017 -17.13 12.37 -18.72
C GLY A 1017 -18.28 13.39 -18.82
N GLY A 1018 -19.51 12.92 -18.94
CA GLY A 1018 -20.71 13.76 -18.85
C GLY A 1018 -20.82 14.96 -19.81
N ALA A 1019 -21.69 15.90 -19.45
CA ALA A 1019 -21.95 17.17 -20.11
C ALA A 1019 -21.45 18.35 -19.28
N ASP A 1020 -20.12 18.39 -19.09
CA ASP A 1020 -19.46 19.35 -18.21
C ASP A 1020 -19.68 20.82 -18.59
N VAL A 1021 -19.81 21.65 -17.57
CA VAL A 1021 -19.65 23.10 -17.64
C VAL A 1021 -18.25 23.43 -17.10
N ILE A 1022 -17.35 23.90 -17.95
CA ILE A 1022 -15.93 24.14 -17.60
C ILE A 1022 -15.59 25.61 -17.83
N TYR A 1023 -15.31 26.36 -16.77
CA TYR A 1023 -14.95 27.78 -16.82
C TYR A 1023 -13.61 28.00 -16.09
N THR A 1024 -12.50 28.20 -16.80
CA THR A 1024 -11.14 28.18 -16.18
C THR A 1024 -10.66 29.51 -15.59
N GLY A 1025 -11.23 30.65 -16.02
CA GLY A 1025 -11.03 31.94 -15.35
C GLY A 1025 -9.91 32.80 -15.95
N PHE A 1026 -8.85 33.08 -15.19
CA PHE A 1026 -7.68 33.82 -15.68
C PHE A 1026 -6.41 32.97 -15.60
N GLY A 1027 -5.79 32.68 -16.74
CA GLY A 1027 -4.60 31.85 -16.73
C GLY A 1027 -3.96 31.72 -18.10
N ASN A 1028 -3.45 30.54 -18.40
CA ASN A 1028 -2.92 30.12 -19.69
C ASN A 1028 -3.28 28.64 -19.75
N ASP A 1029 -4.57 28.37 -19.88
CA ASP A 1029 -5.17 27.20 -19.29
C ASP A 1029 -5.11 25.99 -20.24
N THR A 1030 -5.36 24.79 -19.71
CA THR A 1030 -5.35 23.56 -20.50
C THR A 1030 -6.51 22.68 -20.12
N ILE A 1031 -7.52 22.62 -20.99
CA ILE A 1031 -8.75 21.84 -20.83
C ILE A 1031 -8.61 20.55 -21.65
N VAL A 1032 -8.75 19.39 -21.00
CA VAL A 1032 -8.58 18.07 -21.63
C VAL A 1032 -9.94 17.37 -21.70
N LEU A 1033 -10.44 17.16 -22.92
CA LEU A 1033 -11.74 16.52 -23.17
C LEU A 1033 -11.58 15.09 -23.68
N ASN A 1034 -12.48 14.19 -23.29
CA ASN A 1034 -12.59 12.84 -23.85
C ASN A 1034 -13.74 12.74 -24.88
N GLN A 1035 -13.99 11.55 -25.43
CA GLN A 1035 -15.03 11.36 -26.44
C GLN A 1035 -16.44 11.59 -25.88
N SER A 1036 -16.68 11.32 -24.59
CA SER A 1036 -17.97 11.59 -23.94
C SER A 1036 -18.23 13.10 -23.84
N ASN A 1037 -17.22 13.89 -23.47
CA ASN A 1037 -17.32 15.35 -23.45
C ASN A 1037 -17.65 15.93 -24.84
N LEU A 1038 -16.99 15.43 -25.89
CA LEU A 1038 -17.23 15.88 -27.27
C LEU A 1038 -18.61 15.46 -27.79
N ASP A 1039 -19.05 14.24 -27.47
CA ASP A 1039 -20.40 13.78 -27.78
C ASP A 1039 -21.45 14.59 -27.00
N ALA A 1040 -21.11 15.11 -25.81
CA ALA A 1040 -21.98 16.00 -25.03
C ALA A 1040 -22.10 17.42 -25.61
N LEU A 1041 -20.98 18.02 -26.03
CA LEU A 1041 -20.97 19.32 -26.69
C LEU A 1041 -21.73 19.30 -28.04
N ALA A 1042 -21.74 18.15 -28.74
CA ALA A 1042 -22.49 17.96 -29.98
C ALA A 1042 -24.02 17.75 -29.82
N ARG A 1043 -24.57 17.80 -28.60
CA ARG A 1043 -26.03 17.72 -28.35
C ARG A 1043 -26.65 19.12 -28.35
N THR A 1044 -27.84 19.26 -28.93
CA THR A 1044 -28.59 20.54 -29.07
C THR A 1044 -30.02 20.51 -28.50
N ASN A 1045 -30.45 19.39 -27.90
CA ASN A 1045 -31.88 19.14 -27.61
C ASN A 1045 -32.10 18.17 -26.42
N SER A 1046 -31.11 17.97 -25.54
CA SER A 1046 -31.22 16.96 -24.47
C SER A 1046 -30.31 17.26 -23.27
N TYR A 1047 -30.93 17.61 -22.14
CA TYR A 1047 -30.37 17.49 -20.79
C TYR A 1047 -29.85 16.06 -20.52
N GLU A 1048 -28.81 15.96 -19.68
CA GLU A 1048 -28.50 14.73 -18.95
C GLU A 1048 -29.38 14.58 -17.69
N GLN A 1049 -29.22 13.49 -16.93
CA GLN A 1049 -30.05 13.24 -15.74
C GLN A 1049 -29.84 14.28 -14.62
N ASP A 1050 -28.69 14.96 -14.62
CA ASP A 1050 -28.29 15.98 -13.64
C ASP A 1050 -28.56 17.42 -14.10
N GLY A 1051 -29.17 17.61 -15.28
CA GLY A 1051 -29.75 18.88 -15.71
C GLY A 1051 -28.78 19.98 -16.17
N ARG A 1052 -27.55 19.63 -16.59
CA ARG A 1052 -26.60 20.58 -17.22
C ARG A 1052 -26.48 20.37 -18.73
N PHE A 1053 -25.94 21.38 -19.40
CA PHE A 1053 -25.69 21.42 -20.83
C PHE A 1053 -24.22 21.80 -21.09
N ALA A 1054 -23.50 20.97 -21.85
CA ALA A 1054 -22.04 21.08 -21.89
C ALA A 1054 -21.57 22.45 -22.42
N ARG A 1055 -20.66 23.11 -21.70
CA ARG A 1055 -20.07 24.43 -21.99
C ARG A 1055 -18.57 24.38 -21.67
N VAL A 1056 -17.74 25.04 -22.48
CA VAL A 1056 -16.29 25.16 -22.23
C VAL A 1056 -15.85 26.59 -22.50
N ASP A 1057 -15.30 27.27 -21.49
CA ASP A 1057 -14.75 28.62 -21.59
C ASP A 1057 -13.35 28.69 -20.98
N GLY A 1058 -12.34 29.02 -21.80
CA GLY A 1058 -10.95 29.20 -21.35
C GLY A 1058 -10.67 30.57 -20.70
N GLY A 1059 -11.64 31.49 -20.71
CA GLY A 1059 -11.55 32.77 -20.03
C GLY A 1059 -10.51 33.74 -20.58
N GLN A 1060 -9.40 33.92 -19.84
CA GLN A 1060 -8.52 35.09 -19.95
C GLN A 1060 -7.01 34.77 -19.93
N GLY A 1061 -6.49 34.16 -21.00
CA GLY A 1061 -5.09 34.31 -21.38
C GLY A 1061 -4.72 33.79 -22.76
N VAL A 1062 -4.02 32.65 -22.84
CA VAL A 1062 -3.79 31.93 -24.10
C VAL A 1062 -4.01 30.45 -23.83
N ASP A 1063 -5.18 29.99 -24.24
CA ASP A 1063 -5.88 28.91 -23.57
C ASP A 1063 -6.07 27.72 -24.52
N THR A 1064 -5.85 26.51 -23.99
CA THR A 1064 -5.55 25.32 -24.78
C THR A 1064 -6.62 24.23 -24.59
N LEU A 1065 -7.28 23.86 -25.68
CA LEU A 1065 -8.18 22.69 -25.71
C LEU A 1065 -7.41 21.48 -26.24
N SER A 1066 -7.31 20.44 -25.43
CA SER A 1066 -6.61 19.19 -25.70
C SER A 1066 -7.56 17.99 -25.60
N PHE A 1067 -7.16 16.85 -26.17
CA PHE A 1067 -8.05 15.71 -26.39
C PHE A 1067 -7.42 14.40 -25.92
N ALA A 1068 -8.10 13.68 -25.02
CA ALA A 1068 -7.64 12.43 -24.44
C ALA A 1068 -7.46 11.31 -25.50
N SER A 1069 -6.79 10.22 -25.11
CA SER A 1069 -6.35 9.15 -26.02
C SER A 1069 -7.46 8.22 -26.54
N ASP A 1070 -8.70 8.38 -26.06
CA ASP A 1070 -9.90 7.78 -26.66
C ASP A 1070 -10.44 8.61 -27.86
N VAL A 1071 -10.19 9.92 -27.87
CA VAL A 1071 -10.59 10.82 -28.96
C VAL A 1071 -9.73 10.56 -30.19
N THR A 1072 -10.39 10.16 -31.28
CA THR A 1072 -9.75 9.93 -32.60
C THR A 1072 -10.28 10.85 -33.70
N THR A 1073 -11.41 11.53 -33.48
CA THR A 1073 -11.94 12.53 -34.42
C THR A 1073 -12.65 13.66 -33.69
N ILE A 1074 -12.09 14.86 -33.80
CA ILE A 1074 -12.69 16.11 -33.35
C ILE A 1074 -13.45 16.69 -34.55
N ASP A 1075 -14.72 17.04 -34.40
CA ASP A 1075 -15.60 17.38 -35.51
C ASP A 1075 -16.49 18.57 -35.13
N PHE A 1076 -15.89 19.77 -35.09
CA PHE A 1076 -16.55 20.97 -34.58
C PHE A 1076 -17.78 21.38 -35.39
N SER A 1077 -17.91 20.93 -36.65
CA SER A 1077 -19.14 21.08 -37.45
C SER A 1077 -20.41 20.40 -36.89
N LYS A 1078 -20.29 19.68 -35.76
CA LYS A 1078 -21.42 19.14 -34.98
C LYS A 1078 -21.80 19.98 -33.74
N ILE A 1079 -20.96 20.95 -33.36
CA ILE A 1079 -21.11 21.76 -32.15
C ILE A 1079 -21.60 23.13 -32.61
N THR A 1080 -22.89 23.41 -32.42
CA THR A 1080 -23.46 24.71 -32.81
C THR A 1080 -22.98 25.79 -31.83
N ASN A 1081 -22.19 26.74 -32.33
CA ASN A 1081 -21.45 27.74 -31.54
C ASN A 1081 -21.88 29.19 -31.89
N ALA A 1082 -23.18 29.47 -32.05
CA ALA A 1082 -23.62 30.82 -32.42
C ALA A 1082 -23.44 31.83 -31.27
N GLY A 1083 -22.21 32.34 -31.14
CA GLY A 1083 -21.82 33.21 -30.06
C GLY A 1083 -22.40 34.62 -30.18
N ILE A 1084 -22.44 35.29 -29.03
CA ILE A 1084 -22.55 36.73 -28.95
C ILE A 1084 -21.30 37.39 -29.55
N GLY A 1085 -21.33 37.70 -30.85
CA GLY A 1085 -20.24 38.34 -31.59
C GLY A 1085 -19.90 39.79 -31.18
N TYR A 1086 -19.90 40.12 -29.88
CA TYR A 1086 -19.66 41.46 -29.32
C TYR A 1086 -19.10 41.48 -27.88
N MET A 1087 -19.51 40.59 -26.97
CA MET A 1087 -19.07 40.67 -25.55
C MET A 1087 -18.00 39.62 -25.24
N ALA A 1088 -16.75 40.05 -25.15
CA ALA A 1088 -15.55 39.26 -24.83
C ALA A 1088 -15.58 38.45 -23.51
N THR A 1089 -16.63 38.56 -22.71
CA THR A 1089 -16.69 38.05 -21.32
C THR A 1089 -18.05 37.47 -20.92
N GLY A 1090 -18.96 37.22 -21.86
CA GLY A 1090 -20.26 36.64 -21.55
C GLY A 1090 -20.15 35.14 -21.28
N VAL A 1091 -19.76 34.76 -20.06
CA VAL A 1091 -19.61 33.35 -19.66
C VAL A 1091 -20.91 32.60 -19.90
N GLY A 1092 -20.81 31.43 -20.52
CA GLY A 1092 -21.96 30.60 -20.86
C GLY A 1092 -22.84 31.14 -22.00
N MET A 1093 -22.32 31.98 -22.89
CA MET A 1093 -23.04 32.49 -24.09
C MET A 1093 -22.57 31.85 -25.41
N SER A 1094 -21.87 30.71 -25.35
CA SER A 1094 -21.39 29.88 -26.47
C SER A 1094 -21.10 28.45 -25.96
N ARG A 1095 -21.03 27.41 -26.81
CA ARG A 1095 -20.73 26.04 -26.33
C ARG A 1095 -19.24 25.83 -26.08
N ILE A 1096 -18.39 26.42 -26.92
CA ILE A 1096 -16.95 26.53 -26.71
C ILE A 1096 -16.52 27.97 -26.99
N SER A 1097 -15.85 28.61 -26.04
CA SER A 1097 -15.37 29.99 -26.12
C SER A 1097 -13.97 30.13 -25.52
N ASN A 1098 -13.24 31.18 -25.94
CA ASN A 1098 -11.95 31.59 -25.37
C ASN A 1098 -10.88 30.48 -25.43
N ILE A 1099 -10.64 29.93 -26.62
CA ILE A 1099 -9.63 28.91 -26.93
C ILE A 1099 -8.79 29.38 -28.13
N GLU A 1100 -7.52 29.72 -27.91
CA GLU A 1100 -6.59 30.10 -28.98
C GLU A 1100 -5.73 28.94 -29.48
N VAL A 1101 -5.68 27.82 -28.75
CA VAL A 1101 -4.82 26.66 -29.08
C VAL A 1101 -5.61 25.37 -29.03
N LEU A 1102 -5.47 24.54 -30.07
CA LEU A 1102 -5.94 23.17 -30.12
C LEU A 1102 -4.72 22.24 -30.09
N ASP A 1103 -4.63 21.35 -29.10
CA ASP A 1103 -3.55 20.36 -29.00
C ASP A 1103 -4.06 18.94 -29.28
N LEU A 1104 -3.57 18.35 -30.37
CA LEU A 1104 -3.93 17.01 -30.82
C LEU A 1104 -3.16 15.90 -30.11
N ASP A 1105 -2.49 16.18 -28.98
CA ASP A 1105 -1.89 15.19 -28.07
C ASP A 1105 -0.69 14.43 -28.69
N LYS A 1106 0.34 15.21 -29.02
CA LYS A 1106 1.53 14.78 -29.78
C LYS A 1106 2.16 13.49 -29.27
N GLY A 1107 2.18 12.47 -30.12
CA GLY A 1107 2.90 11.21 -29.88
C GLY A 1107 2.12 10.14 -29.13
N GLU A 1108 0.90 10.40 -28.64
CA GLU A 1108 0.02 9.40 -28.02
C GLU A 1108 -0.80 8.65 -29.08
N SER A 1109 -1.59 9.38 -29.89
CA SER A 1109 -2.59 8.79 -30.81
C SER A 1109 -2.86 9.69 -32.02
N ALA A 1110 -3.09 9.08 -33.19
CA ALA A 1110 -3.37 9.82 -34.42
C ALA A 1110 -4.80 10.38 -34.42
N LYS A 1111 -4.97 11.71 -34.36
CA LYS A 1111 -6.28 12.37 -34.34
C LYS A 1111 -6.60 13.07 -35.66
N THR A 1112 -7.88 13.14 -36.00
CA THR A 1112 -8.39 13.97 -37.11
C THR A 1112 -9.25 15.11 -36.57
N LEU A 1113 -8.78 16.35 -36.70
CA LEU A 1113 -9.57 17.55 -36.48
C LEU A 1113 -10.31 17.92 -37.78
N LYS A 1114 -11.62 18.18 -37.71
CA LYS A 1114 -12.34 18.92 -38.74
C LYS A 1114 -12.74 20.27 -38.18
N ILE A 1115 -12.41 21.32 -38.92
CA ILE A 1115 -12.62 22.71 -38.50
C ILE A 1115 -12.96 23.59 -39.70
N GLY A 1116 -14.00 24.41 -39.53
CA GLY A 1116 -14.48 25.38 -40.50
C GLY A 1116 -14.08 26.82 -40.17
N VAL A 1117 -14.57 27.77 -40.96
CA VAL A 1117 -14.34 29.20 -40.70
C VAL A 1117 -15.04 29.64 -39.42
N GLN A 1118 -16.30 29.23 -39.23
CA GLN A 1118 -17.13 29.63 -38.09
C GLN A 1118 -16.48 29.22 -36.77
N ASP A 1119 -16.13 27.94 -36.65
CA ASP A 1119 -15.41 27.38 -35.50
C ASP A 1119 -14.18 28.22 -35.08
N VAL A 1120 -13.44 28.81 -36.03
CA VAL A 1120 -12.26 29.67 -35.75
C VAL A 1120 -12.64 31.07 -35.26
N LEU A 1121 -13.80 31.59 -35.66
CA LEU A 1121 -14.36 32.84 -35.14
C LEU A 1121 -14.87 32.65 -33.70
N ASP A 1122 -15.61 31.55 -33.45
CA ASP A 1122 -16.27 31.29 -32.17
C ASP A 1122 -15.25 30.99 -31.06
N LEU A 1123 -14.27 30.12 -31.35
CA LEU A 1123 -13.22 29.72 -30.41
C LEU A 1123 -12.38 30.92 -29.93
N ASN A 1124 -11.95 31.80 -30.83
CA ASN A 1124 -11.18 33.02 -30.50
C ASN A 1124 -11.97 34.28 -30.89
N HIS A 1125 -13.11 34.51 -30.24
CA HIS A 1125 -13.91 35.72 -30.44
C HIS A 1125 -13.28 36.96 -29.79
N GLN A 1126 -12.37 36.80 -28.81
CA GLN A 1126 -11.63 37.89 -28.15
C GLN A 1126 -10.56 38.56 -29.04
N LEU A 1127 -10.37 38.11 -30.28
CA LEU A 1127 -9.40 38.67 -31.22
C LEU A 1127 -7.95 38.67 -30.67
N LYS A 1128 -7.59 37.67 -29.87
CA LYS A 1128 -6.21 37.52 -29.38
C LYS A 1128 -5.29 37.12 -30.54
N THR A 1129 -4.64 38.10 -31.15
CA THR A 1129 -3.85 37.89 -32.38
C THR A 1129 -2.41 37.44 -32.09
N PHE A 1130 -1.91 36.57 -32.96
CA PHE A 1130 -0.50 36.22 -33.10
C PHE A 1130 0.18 37.01 -34.25
N GLY A 1131 -0.34 38.19 -34.61
CA GLY A 1131 0.42 39.18 -35.40
C GLY A 1131 -0.35 40.10 -36.36
N GLN A 1132 -1.60 39.81 -36.72
CA GLN A 1132 -2.48 40.67 -37.54
C GLN A 1132 -3.89 40.63 -36.97
N ALA A 1133 -4.65 41.72 -37.09
CA ALA A 1133 -6.09 41.78 -36.75
C ALA A 1133 -6.87 40.70 -37.53
N LYS A 1134 -7.08 39.57 -36.88
CA LYS A 1134 -7.60 38.30 -37.40
C LYS A 1134 -7.97 37.39 -36.23
N HIS A 1135 -9.10 36.70 -36.33
CA HIS A 1135 -9.39 35.54 -35.48
C HIS A 1135 -8.40 34.42 -35.81
N GLN A 1136 -7.60 34.00 -34.83
CA GLN A 1136 -6.50 33.07 -35.02
C GLN A 1136 -6.51 31.93 -34.00
N VAL A 1137 -6.58 30.69 -34.50
CA VAL A 1137 -6.44 29.47 -33.69
C VAL A 1137 -5.20 28.71 -34.14
N LYS A 1138 -4.40 28.23 -33.19
CA LYS A 1138 -3.26 27.33 -33.43
C LYS A 1138 -3.69 25.88 -33.36
N VAL A 1139 -3.08 25.02 -34.18
CA VAL A 1139 -3.20 23.56 -34.07
C VAL A 1139 -1.81 22.97 -33.87
N LEU A 1140 -1.61 22.35 -32.72
CA LEU A 1140 -0.44 21.57 -32.34
C LEU A 1140 -0.71 20.10 -32.65
N GLY A 1141 0.29 19.39 -33.20
CA GLY A 1141 0.18 17.96 -33.53
C GLY A 1141 1.47 17.39 -34.12
N ASP A 1142 1.47 16.10 -34.47
CA ASP A 1142 2.57 15.41 -35.14
C ASP A 1142 2.22 14.93 -36.57
N ALA A 1143 3.14 14.22 -37.23
CA ALA A 1143 2.99 13.75 -38.62
C ALA A 1143 1.95 12.64 -38.81
N GLN A 1144 1.39 12.10 -37.72
CA GLN A 1144 0.27 11.16 -37.72
C GLN A 1144 -1.09 11.88 -37.79
N ASP A 1145 -1.14 13.14 -37.37
CA ASP A 1145 -2.38 13.91 -37.21
C ASP A 1145 -2.84 14.54 -38.52
N LYS A 1146 -4.15 14.83 -38.56
CA LYS A 1146 -4.82 15.39 -39.72
C LYS A 1146 -5.72 16.57 -39.35
N VAL A 1147 -5.68 17.64 -40.16
CA VAL A 1147 -6.68 18.71 -40.17
C VAL A 1147 -7.45 18.67 -41.50
N ASP A 1148 -8.76 18.45 -41.45
CA ASP A 1148 -9.70 18.64 -42.54
C ASP A 1148 -10.34 20.04 -42.43
N LEU A 1149 -9.88 20.97 -43.27
CA LEU A 1149 -10.43 22.32 -43.39
C LEU A 1149 -11.73 22.27 -44.22
N ILE A 1150 -12.86 22.57 -43.57
CA ILE A 1150 -14.20 22.34 -44.11
C ILE A 1150 -14.98 23.64 -44.34
N GLY A 1151 -15.44 23.85 -45.58
CA GLY A 1151 -16.17 25.06 -45.97
C GLY A 1151 -15.29 26.32 -46.04
N GLY A 1152 -15.88 27.44 -46.46
CA GLY A 1152 -15.27 28.76 -46.33
C GLY A 1152 -14.09 29.12 -47.26
N ASN A 1153 -13.73 28.29 -48.25
CA ASN A 1153 -12.64 28.54 -49.22
C ASN A 1153 -11.27 28.88 -48.58
N TRP A 1154 -10.55 27.90 -48.04
CA TRP A 1154 -9.22 28.13 -47.47
C TRP A 1154 -8.09 28.19 -48.51
N GLU A 1155 -7.05 28.98 -48.26
CA GLU A 1155 -5.76 28.93 -48.99
C GLU A 1155 -4.55 28.87 -48.03
N GLU A 1156 -3.45 28.24 -48.47
CA GLU A 1156 -2.18 28.28 -47.73
C GLU A 1156 -1.45 29.61 -47.98
N ALA A 1157 -1.30 30.41 -46.93
CA ALA A 1157 -0.76 31.77 -46.97
C ALA A 1157 0.75 31.87 -46.72
N GLY A 1158 1.40 30.76 -46.37
CA GLY A 1158 2.83 30.66 -46.05
C GLY A 1158 3.08 30.08 -44.66
N THR A 1159 4.21 30.43 -44.04
CA THR A 1159 4.62 29.90 -42.73
C THR A 1159 4.87 30.99 -41.69
N VAL A 1160 4.44 30.75 -40.46
CA VAL A 1160 4.69 31.59 -39.28
C VAL A 1160 5.53 30.78 -38.28
N THR A 1161 6.50 31.41 -37.62
CA THR A 1161 7.24 30.79 -36.51
C THR A 1161 6.92 31.56 -35.23
N ASP A 1162 6.35 30.87 -34.24
CA ASP A 1162 6.06 31.40 -32.92
C ASP A 1162 6.62 30.46 -31.85
N SER A 1163 7.20 31.03 -30.78
CA SER A 1163 7.76 30.32 -29.62
C SER A 1163 8.74 29.17 -29.94
N GLY A 1164 9.29 29.15 -31.16
CA GLY A 1164 10.19 28.11 -31.67
C GLY A 1164 9.53 27.03 -32.52
N VAL A 1165 8.19 26.96 -32.55
CA VAL A 1165 7.39 26.07 -33.42
C VAL A 1165 7.12 26.77 -34.75
N THR A 1166 7.07 26.02 -35.85
CA THR A 1166 6.74 26.55 -37.18
C THR A 1166 5.41 25.98 -37.65
N TYR A 1167 4.54 26.87 -38.11
CA TYR A 1167 3.16 26.62 -38.51
C TYR A 1167 2.99 27.01 -39.98
N LYS A 1168 2.23 26.22 -40.73
CA LYS A 1168 1.61 26.63 -41.99
C LYS A 1168 0.37 27.46 -41.67
N ALA A 1169 0.28 28.65 -42.23
CA ALA A 1169 -0.86 29.54 -42.06
C ALA A 1169 -1.88 29.29 -43.18
N TYR A 1170 -3.13 29.02 -42.80
CA TYR A 1170 -4.25 28.88 -43.73
C TYR A 1170 -5.19 30.07 -43.55
N ASN A 1171 -5.37 30.87 -44.61
CA ASN A 1171 -6.28 32.00 -44.65
C ASN A 1171 -7.65 31.56 -45.16
N GLN A 1172 -8.72 32.18 -44.64
CA GLN A 1172 -9.98 32.29 -45.38
C GLN A 1172 -9.76 33.11 -46.66
N THR A 1173 -10.36 32.72 -47.79
CA THR A 1173 -10.36 33.51 -49.04
C THR A 1173 -11.73 34.13 -49.35
N GLY A 1174 -11.76 35.46 -49.28
CA GLY A 1174 -12.96 36.28 -49.37
C GLY A 1174 -12.58 37.76 -49.32
N ALA A 1175 -13.59 38.63 -49.24
CA ALA A 1175 -13.38 40.06 -49.03
C ALA A 1175 -13.53 40.49 -47.55
N THR A 1176 -14.13 39.63 -46.73
CA THR A 1176 -14.74 39.99 -45.42
C THR A 1176 -14.94 38.74 -44.56
N TYR A 1177 -13.84 38.07 -44.19
CA TYR A 1177 -13.79 37.11 -43.07
C TYR A 1177 -12.39 37.12 -42.45
N GLY A 1178 -12.27 37.54 -41.18
CA GLY A 1178 -11.00 37.70 -40.47
C GLY A 1178 -10.21 36.43 -40.16
N ALA A 1179 -10.75 35.22 -40.39
CA ALA A 1179 -10.16 33.97 -39.89
C ALA A 1179 -8.78 33.59 -40.50
N GLN A 1180 -7.95 32.96 -39.67
CA GLN A 1180 -6.73 32.23 -40.07
C GLN A 1180 -6.42 31.08 -39.09
N LEU A 1181 -6.12 29.88 -39.62
CA LEU A 1181 -5.65 28.74 -38.82
C LEU A 1181 -4.14 28.60 -38.93
N LEU A 1182 -3.44 28.42 -37.80
CA LEU A 1182 -1.99 28.20 -37.74
C LEU A 1182 -1.70 26.74 -37.37
N VAL A 1183 -1.51 25.89 -38.39
CA VAL A 1183 -1.32 24.43 -38.19
C VAL A 1183 0.16 24.08 -38.23
N GLU A 1184 0.67 23.37 -37.22
CA GLU A 1184 2.08 22.98 -37.12
C GLU A 1184 2.60 22.22 -38.37
N GLU A 1185 3.84 22.50 -38.79
CA GLU A 1185 4.38 22.05 -40.09
C GLU A 1185 4.37 20.52 -40.26
N ALA A 1186 4.43 19.76 -39.16
CA ALA A 1186 4.37 18.29 -39.19
C ALA A 1186 2.99 17.74 -39.61
N VAL A 1187 1.90 18.42 -39.25
CA VAL A 1187 0.53 17.92 -39.35
C VAL A 1187 0.05 17.89 -40.81
N THR A 1188 -0.74 16.87 -41.17
CA THR A 1188 -1.29 16.70 -42.52
C THR A 1188 -2.57 17.53 -42.70
N VAL A 1189 -2.53 18.56 -43.55
CA VAL A 1189 -3.72 19.38 -43.85
C VAL A 1189 -4.36 18.97 -45.17
N GLN A 1190 -5.68 18.84 -45.17
CA GLN A 1190 -6.52 18.66 -46.35
C GLN A 1190 -7.58 19.78 -46.38
N ILE A 1191 -7.76 20.41 -47.54
CA ILE A 1191 -8.86 21.35 -47.80
C ILE A 1191 -9.95 20.58 -48.57
N ALA A 1192 -11.20 20.69 -48.13
CA ALA A 1192 -12.34 19.91 -48.63
C ALA A 1192 -13.16 20.59 -49.74
#